data_AF-D8RH54-F1
#
_entry.id   AF-D8RH54-F1
#
_cell.length_a   1.000
_cell.length_b   1.000
_cell.length_c   1.000
_cell.angle_alpha   90.00
_cell.angle_beta   90.00
_cell.angle_gamma   90.00
#
_symmetry.space_group_name_H-M   'P 1'
#
loop_
_entity.id
_entity.type
_entity.pdbx_description
1 polymer ?
#
loop_
_entity_poly.entity_id
_entity_poly.type
_entity_poly.pdbx_seq_one_letter_code
_entity_poly.pdbx_strand_id
1 'polypeptide(L)'
;DDASALLKFRDGVTGDPGGLIRSSWVANRVDPSGCPSQWHGVVCSNGSVTGLALGDLQLQGEISPGTIGRLSRLTSLLLGNNSLGGKLPEDLGELHALQFLDLSANQFVGSIPSSFAGLRSVVNFSLSSNKLEGPVPDMFASMIRLGDLDLSGNSLSGGIPPSITSLRQLVSLNLSWNAFSGVIPREMSSLESLHRLDLRQNRLSGELAPENAASLFASELQILDVSSNLLSGKLPSFSFVFSLRVLKLQNNSFVGYVPPALLATESVLEELDISFNNLSGTIGMVAATSLSILRLASNNFSGTLPIRLGSCAIVDFSNNHFSGNLDVMKDWRDSLQVLDLSGNSFDGVLSNETAHLLRLMYLNVSHNALSGPIPGTLASLRKLTALDLSSNNLDGEIPGDFFHSPSLTIFRVANNNLVGGIPVVSFLSSSAIPGELLSPTSISSTPPAVLFSPLQVLDLSFNSLNGSIPQEIASLSGLVVLNLGGNDFTGGIPSQLSRLRYLENLDLSSNHLRGRIPAQLPSSLQTLNLTNNDLSGHLPANLLSRFPLSSFFPGNAGLVVPGSSGAGIPSLRSRRGKGLSSAVKAGLIGGCVAATVIIIAIALFVYSRLQAADKNSSDERDVVKSPHRLEFGPPSAAKAGASVSLSREQLLPQQGNVPGSPEQGDGRDTKKKQEGLLTRKRSKSRTTLLDEGPSSLERAPSQKVRSPDKLAGDLFLLDSSIVFTPEELSSAPAEVLGRSSHGTSYKATLENGHMLAVKWLREGLAKNKAAFTREARKFGSIQHPNILPLRGYYWGPREHEKLVISDYLSFGSLSDRLTERSGRRFPPLEWSQRVRIAVDITRGLSYLHTKHKLPHGNLKASNVLLDGSSLVARLSDYSIHRLMTPAGTANQILNAGALGYRAPELAHARKPKPTLKADIYAFGVILMEIVTGKGAGDIISGNSGAVDLTDWVKLLVSEGRGPECYDQALVGYDRDQEPPQGIDDVLALALSCILERSERPSIKVVQEDL
;
A
#
# COMPACT_ATOMS: atom_id res chain seq x y z
N ASP A 1 8.97 -33.06 -33.97
CA ASP A 1 8.19 -31.83 -34.19
C ASP A 1 7.39 -31.49 -32.94
N ASP A 2 6.91 -30.25 -32.86
CA ASP A 2 6.17 -29.72 -31.70
C ASP A 2 4.80 -30.41 -31.56
N ALA A 3 4.14 -30.74 -32.68
CA ALA A 3 2.86 -31.45 -32.67
C ALA A 3 2.95 -32.82 -31.99
N SER A 4 4.01 -33.60 -32.24
CA SER A 4 4.26 -34.89 -31.57
C SER A 4 4.54 -34.73 -30.07
N ALA A 5 5.20 -33.65 -29.65
CA ALA A 5 5.43 -33.35 -28.24
C ALA A 5 4.10 -33.04 -27.51
N LEU A 6 3.24 -32.24 -28.13
CA LEU A 6 1.89 -31.93 -27.65
C LEU A 6 0.97 -33.16 -27.65
N LEU A 7 1.02 -34.03 -28.66
CA LEU A 7 0.24 -35.29 -28.64
C LEU A 7 0.62 -36.19 -27.47
N LYS A 8 1.92 -36.30 -27.14
CA LYS A 8 2.36 -37.04 -25.95
C LYS A 8 1.94 -36.39 -24.65
N PHE A 9 1.91 -35.06 -24.56
CA PHE A 9 1.35 -34.36 -23.40
C PHE A 9 -0.14 -34.70 -23.22
N ARG A 10 -0.94 -34.65 -24.29
CA ARG A 10 -2.35 -35.06 -24.29
C ARG A 10 -2.53 -36.52 -23.82
N ASP A 11 -1.63 -37.41 -24.20
CA ASP A 11 -1.70 -38.83 -23.78
C ASP A 11 -1.47 -39.00 -22.27
N GLY A 12 -0.77 -38.05 -21.61
CA GLY A 12 -0.67 -37.95 -20.15
C GLY A 12 -1.88 -37.36 -19.45
N VAL A 13 -2.80 -36.71 -20.18
CA VAL A 13 -4.07 -36.18 -19.66
C VAL A 13 -5.09 -37.32 -19.56
N THR A 14 -5.29 -37.84 -18.36
CA THR A 14 -6.21 -38.95 -18.07
C THR A 14 -7.68 -38.50 -18.07
N GLY A 15 -7.96 -37.26 -17.66
CA GLY A 15 -9.30 -36.66 -17.64
C GLY A 15 -9.34 -35.30 -18.34
N ASP A 16 -10.27 -35.13 -19.27
CA ASP A 16 -10.55 -33.90 -20.02
C ASP A 16 -12.08 -33.71 -20.02
N PRO A 17 -12.68 -33.14 -18.94
CA PRO A 17 -14.13 -33.10 -18.77
C PRO A 17 -14.85 -32.25 -19.84
N GLY A 18 -14.20 -31.19 -20.32
CA GLY A 18 -14.69 -30.37 -21.43
C GLY A 18 -14.47 -31.00 -22.82
N GLY A 19 -13.66 -32.05 -22.92
CA GLY A 19 -13.27 -32.70 -24.18
C GLY A 19 -12.46 -31.79 -25.11
N LEU A 20 -11.94 -30.67 -24.63
CA LEU A 20 -11.38 -29.59 -25.46
C LEU A 20 -10.01 -29.95 -26.02
N ILE A 21 -9.21 -30.74 -25.31
CA ILE A 21 -7.92 -31.22 -25.80
C ILE A 21 -8.14 -32.43 -26.69
N ARG A 22 -8.87 -33.44 -26.23
CA ARG A 22 -9.05 -34.71 -26.95
C ARG A 22 -9.82 -34.55 -28.28
N SER A 23 -10.76 -33.60 -28.38
CA SER A 23 -11.47 -33.34 -29.65
C SER A 23 -10.68 -32.46 -30.63
N SER A 24 -9.78 -31.62 -30.13
CA SER A 24 -9.05 -30.63 -30.94
C SER A 24 -7.67 -31.14 -31.40
N TRP A 25 -6.93 -31.81 -30.52
CA TRP A 25 -5.54 -32.22 -30.73
C TRP A 25 -5.46 -33.54 -31.50
N VAL A 26 -5.67 -33.46 -32.82
CA VAL A 26 -5.71 -34.60 -33.74
C VAL A 26 -4.61 -34.47 -34.80
N ALA A 27 -3.82 -35.53 -34.99
CA ALA A 27 -2.63 -35.54 -35.86
C ALA A 27 -2.89 -35.11 -37.32
N ASN A 28 -4.10 -35.35 -37.85
CA ASN A 28 -4.47 -34.98 -39.23
C ASN A 28 -4.81 -33.49 -39.40
N ARG A 29 -4.63 -32.65 -38.37
CA ARG A 29 -4.88 -31.19 -38.38
C ARG A 29 -3.63 -30.37 -38.02
N VAL A 30 -2.47 -30.78 -38.55
CA VAL A 30 -1.24 -29.97 -38.48
C VAL A 30 -1.09 -29.21 -39.79
N ASP A 31 -0.91 -27.89 -39.68
CA ASP A 31 -0.71 -26.99 -40.83
C ASP A 31 0.62 -27.32 -41.55
N PRO A 32 0.75 -27.19 -42.89
CA PRO A 32 2.01 -27.35 -43.62
C PRO A 32 3.21 -26.54 -43.09
N SER A 33 3.01 -25.54 -42.22
CA SER A 33 4.10 -24.87 -41.49
C SER A 33 4.72 -25.69 -40.34
N GLY A 34 4.12 -26.83 -39.97
CA GLY A 34 4.58 -27.73 -38.90
C GLY A 34 4.06 -27.42 -37.50
N CYS A 35 3.36 -26.30 -37.30
CA CYS A 35 2.83 -25.89 -35.99
C CYS A 35 1.30 -26.07 -35.91
N PRO A 36 0.74 -26.74 -34.88
CA PRO A 36 -0.69 -26.99 -34.80
C PRO A 36 -1.47 -25.81 -34.19
N SER A 37 -1.48 -24.67 -34.88
CA SER A 37 -2.11 -23.41 -34.41
C SER A 37 -3.64 -23.48 -34.23
N GLN A 38 -4.29 -24.50 -34.77
CA GLN A 38 -5.73 -24.74 -34.61
C GLN A 38 -6.07 -25.58 -33.37
N TRP A 39 -5.08 -26.08 -32.64
CA TRP A 39 -5.29 -26.88 -31.44
C TRP A 39 -5.63 -25.98 -30.26
N HIS A 40 -6.64 -26.36 -29.47
CA HIS A 40 -7.12 -25.57 -28.34
C HIS A 40 -5.96 -25.25 -27.38
N GLY A 41 -5.80 -23.97 -27.03
CA GLY A 41 -4.75 -23.48 -26.14
C GLY A 41 -3.35 -23.33 -26.77
N VAL A 42 -3.13 -23.77 -28.02
CA VAL A 42 -1.80 -23.70 -28.67
C VAL A 42 -1.62 -22.36 -29.39
N VAL A 43 -0.51 -21.68 -29.10
CA VAL A 43 -0.11 -20.43 -29.76
C VAL A 43 1.18 -20.64 -30.54
N CYS A 44 1.14 -20.39 -31.85
CA CYS A 44 2.27 -20.53 -32.76
C CYS A 44 2.85 -19.17 -33.17
N SER A 45 4.16 -19.13 -33.42
CA SER A 45 4.83 -18.02 -34.10
C SER A 45 5.95 -18.55 -34.99
N ASN A 46 6.05 -18.06 -36.23
CA ASN A 46 7.05 -18.46 -37.22
C ASN A 46 7.25 -19.99 -37.35
N GLY A 47 6.14 -20.74 -37.42
CA GLY A 47 6.14 -22.19 -37.59
C GLY A 47 6.55 -23.01 -36.36
N SER A 48 6.59 -22.42 -35.16
CA SER A 48 6.88 -23.14 -33.91
C SER A 48 5.92 -22.78 -32.79
N VAL A 49 5.72 -23.68 -31.83
CA VAL A 49 4.87 -23.43 -30.66
C VAL A 49 5.60 -22.48 -29.71
N THR A 50 4.97 -21.33 -29.45
CA THR A 50 5.49 -20.30 -28.54
C THR A 50 4.64 -20.12 -27.29
N GLY A 51 3.39 -20.60 -27.27
CA GLY A 51 2.56 -20.57 -26.07
C GLY A 51 1.67 -21.80 -25.94
N LEU A 52 1.42 -22.20 -24.70
CA LEU A 52 0.44 -23.21 -24.34
C LEU A 52 -0.40 -22.69 -23.17
N ALA A 53 -1.69 -22.45 -23.41
CA ALA A 53 -2.64 -21.90 -22.45
C ALA A 53 -3.84 -22.84 -22.30
N LEU A 54 -3.84 -23.61 -21.20
CA LEU A 54 -4.83 -24.66 -20.88
C LEU A 54 -5.34 -24.51 -19.43
N GLY A 55 -5.35 -23.29 -18.90
CA GLY A 55 -5.86 -23.01 -17.56
C GLY A 55 -7.39 -23.15 -17.45
N ASP A 56 -7.88 -23.39 -16.25
CA ASP A 56 -9.32 -23.48 -15.92
C ASP A 56 -10.09 -24.62 -16.61
N LEU A 57 -9.39 -25.65 -17.13
CA LEU A 57 -9.99 -26.74 -17.92
C LEU A 57 -10.33 -28.01 -17.13
N GLN A 58 -10.07 -28.03 -15.81
CA GLN A 58 -10.27 -29.19 -14.92
C GLN A 58 -9.54 -30.48 -15.38
N LEU A 59 -8.41 -30.32 -16.07
CA LEU A 59 -7.61 -31.42 -16.62
C LEU A 59 -7.04 -32.30 -15.49
N GLN A 60 -7.09 -33.61 -15.66
CA GLN A 60 -6.54 -34.60 -14.75
C GLN A 60 -5.47 -35.41 -15.47
N GLY A 61 -4.46 -35.88 -14.74
CA GLY A 61 -3.33 -36.65 -15.28
C GLY A 61 -2.00 -36.11 -14.80
N GLU A 62 -0.93 -36.42 -15.51
CA GLU A 62 0.43 -36.00 -15.16
C GLU A 62 1.17 -35.45 -16.38
N ILE A 63 2.09 -34.50 -16.16
CA ILE A 63 2.98 -34.03 -17.22
C ILE A 63 4.08 -35.06 -17.43
N SER A 64 3.90 -35.92 -18.43
CA SER A 64 4.87 -36.98 -18.76
C SER A 64 6.26 -36.40 -19.11
N PRO A 65 7.36 -36.93 -18.56
CA PRO A 65 8.71 -36.46 -18.89
C PRO A 65 9.05 -36.55 -20.37
N GLY A 66 9.84 -35.60 -20.87
CA GLY A 66 10.26 -35.51 -22.26
C GLY A 66 9.13 -35.16 -23.24
N THR A 67 8.05 -34.53 -22.75
CA THR A 67 6.96 -34.02 -23.58
C THR A 67 7.13 -32.52 -23.81
N ILE A 68 6.83 -31.68 -22.81
CA ILE A 68 6.85 -30.23 -22.93
C ILE A 68 8.27 -29.68 -23.12
N GLY A 69 9.30 -30.24 -22.48
CA GLY A 69 10.68 -29.72 -22.54
C GLY A 69 11.25 -29.60 -23.96
N ARG A 70 10.73 -30.40 -24.90
CA ARG A 70 11.15 -30.39 -26.31
C ARG A 70 10.66 -29.17 -27.10
N LEU A 71 9.72 -28.39 -26.56
CA LEU A 71 9.16 -27.17 -27.17
C LEU A 71 10.12 -25.98 -26.98
N SER A 72 11.32 -26.05 -27.53
CA SER A 72 12.45 -25.13 -27.22
C SER A 72 12.21 -23.64 -27.48
N ARG A 73 11.13 -23.27 -28.21
CA ARG A 73 10.73 -21.88 -28.48
C ARG A 73 9.54 -21.40 -27.63
N LEU A 74 9.06 -22.21 -26.69
CA LEU A 74 7.96 -21.87 -25.79
C LEU A 74 8.34 -20.68 -24.89
N THR A 75 7.55 -19.61 -24.95
CA THR A 75 7.69 -18.41 -24.12
C THR A 75 6.63 -18.32 -23.02
N SER A 76 5.51 -19.03 -23.16
CA SER A 76 4.43 -19.07 -22.16
C SER A 76 3.86 -20.46 -21.96
N LEU A 77 3.82 -20.93 -20.70
CA LEU A 77 3.20 -22.19 -20.29
C LEU A 77 2.24 -21.91 -19.13
N LEU A 78 0.93 -21.95 -19.42
CA LEU A 78 -0.14 -21.63 -18.48
C LEU A 78 -1.06 -22.84 -18.34
N LEU A 79 -0.86 -23.63 -17.28
CA LEU A 79 -1.65 -24.81 -16.93
C LEU A 79 -2.38 -24.64 -15.57
N GLY A 80 -2.49 -23.41 -15.09
CA GLY A 80 -3.07 -23.07 -13.79
C GLY A 80 -4.53 -23.49 -13.61
N ASN A 81 -4.95 -23.71 -12.37
CA ASN A 81 -6.32 -24.09 -12.00
C ASN A 81 -6.84 -25.35 -12.71
N ASN A 82 -6.14 -26.46 -12.51
CA ASN A 82 -6.46 -27.79 -13.04
C ASN A 82 -6.35 -28.85 -11.92
N SER A 83 -6.32 -30.13 -12.29
CA SER A 83 -6.11 -31.26 -11.38
C SER A 83 -4.96 -32.15 -11.86
N LEU A 84 -3.93 -31.54 -12.46
CA LEU A 84 -2.71 -32.22 -12.87
C LEU A 84 -1.87 -32.56 -11.62
N GLY A 85 -1.39 -33.80 -11.56
CA GLY A 85 -0.58 -34.32 -10.47
C GLY A 85 0.79 -34.81 -10.94
N GLY A 86 1.35 -35.75 -10.17
CA GLY A 86 2.70 -36.25 -10.39
C GLY A 86 3.78 -35.27 -9.89
N LYS A 87 5.04 -35.56 -10.21
CA LYS A 87 6.17 -34.66 -9.93
C LYS A 87 6.32 -33.63 -11.04
N LEU A 88 6.91 -32.48 -10.72
CA LEU A 88 7.35 -31.51 -11.72
C LEU A 88 8.43 -32.16 -12.62
N PRO A 89 8.23 -32.23 -13.95
CA PRO A 89 9.16 -32.93 -14.83
C PRO A 89 10.43 -32.11 -15.08
N GLU A 90 11.59 -32.77 -14.97
CA GLU A 90 12.90 -32.11 -15.00
C GLU A 90 13.21 -31.44 -16.36
N ASP A 91 12.66 -31.96 -17.46
CA ASP A 91 12.88 -31.45 -18.82
C ASP A 91 12.24 -30.07 -19.08
N LEU A 92 11.36 -29.57 -18.20
CA LEU A 92 10.93 -28.17 -18.25
C LEU A 92 12.13 -27.21 -18.11
N GLY A 93 13.22 -27.63 -17.46
CA GLY A 93 14.46 -26.86 -17.38
C GLY A 93 15.13 -26.55 -18.74
N GLU A 94 14.82 -27.32 -19.79
CA GLU A 94 15.35 -27.10 -21.16
C GLU A 94 14.68 -25.91 -21.88
N LEU A 95 13.60 -25.36 -21.34
CA LEU A 95 12.82 -24.26 -21.93
C LEU A 95 13.48 -22.89 -21.72
N HIS A 96 14.69 -22.70 -22.26
CA HIS A 96 15.49 -21.47 -22.09
C HIS A 96 14.82 -20.19 -22.61
N ALA A 97 13.81 -20.31 -23.49
CA ALA A 97 13.02 -19.19 -24.02
C ALA A 97 11.82 -18.80 -23.14
N LEU A 98 11.49 -19.58 -22.11
CA LEU A 98 10.28 -19.41 -21.30
C LEU A 98 10.32 -18.09 -20.51
N GLN A 99 9.23 -17.32 -20.57
CA GLN A 99 9.06 -16.03 -19.89
C GLN A 99 7.94 -16.07 -18.84
N PHE A 100 6.90 -16.85 -19.09
CA PHE A 100 5.75 -17.03 -18.20
C PHE A 100 5.56 -18.52 -17.93
N LEU A 101 5.65 -18.91 -16.66
CA LEU A 101 5.31 -20.24 -16.18
C LEU A 101 4.24 -20.10 -15.10
N ASP A 102 3.10 -20.75 -15.31
CA ASP A 102 2.03 -20.88 -14.34
C ASP A 102 1.53 -22.33 -14.29
N LEU A 103 1.87 -23.01 -13.20
CA LEU A 103 1.39 -24.35 -12.84
C LEU A 103 0.57 -24.32 -11.54
N SER A 104 0.05 -23.14 -11.17
CA SER A 104 -0.66 -22.95 -9.90
C SER A 104 -1.98 -23.71 -9.80
N ALA A 105 -2.52 -23.86 -8.59
CA ALA A 105 -3.80 -24.50 -8.32
C ALA A 105 -3.93 -25.86 -9.03
N ASN A 106 -3.05 -26.79 -8.66
CA ASN A 106 -2.95 -28.14 -9.21
C ASN A 106 -2.63 -29.13 -8.06
N GLN A 107 -2.21 -30.35 -8.39
CA GLN A 107 -1.89 -31.42 -7.43
C GLN A 107 -0.44 -31.90 -7.50
N PHE A 108 0.49 -31.08 -8.00
CA PHE A 108 1.90 -31.46 -8.12
C PHE A 108 2.55 -31.74 -6.76
N VAL A 109 3.37 -32.79 -6.69
CA VAL A 109 4.02 -33.29 -5.46
C VAL A 109 5.55 -33.36 -5.59
N GLY A 110 6.24 -33.48 -4.46
CA GLY A 110 7.70 -33.58 -4.39
C GLY A 110 8.39 -32.21 -4.43
N SER A 111 9.71 -32.21 -4.61
CA SER A 111 10.52 -30.99 -4.59
C SER A 111 10.58 -30.27 -5.94
N ILE A 112 10.86 -28.96 -5.89
CA ILE A 112 11.14 -28.14 -7.07
C ILE A 112 12.44 -28.66 -7.74
N PRO A 113 12.44 -29.06 -9.02
CA PRO A 113 13.63 -29.61 -9.68
C PRO A 113 14.76 -28.58 -9.80
N SER A 114 16.01 -28.99 -9.54
CA SER A 114 17.18 -28.13 -9.72
C SER A 114 17.47 -27.82 -11.19
N SER A 115 17.01 -28.66 -12.13
CA SER A 115 17.12 -28.45 -13.58
C SER A 115 16.47 -27.15 -14.06
N PHE A 116 15.50 -26.61 -13.30
CA PHE A 116 14.85 -25.34 -13.61
C PHE A 116 15.82 -24.14 -13.60
N ALA A 117 17.09 -24.32 -13.16
CA ALA A 117 18.20 -23.39 -13.41
C ALA A 117 18.40 -22.99 -14.89
N GLY A 118 17.87 -23.79 -15.83
CA GLY A 118 17.86 -23.47 -17.25
C GLY A 118 16.82 -22.41 -17.66
N LEU A 119 15.84 -22.09 -16.83
CA LEU A 119 14.73 -21.15 -17.10
C LEU A 119 15.13 -19.67 -16.97
N ARG A 120 16.29 -19.29 -17.52
CA ARG A 120 16.94 -17.97 -17.34
C ARG A 120 16.17 -16.79 -17.92
N SER A 121 15.20 -17.05 -18.80
CA SER A 121 14.36 -16.01 -19.42
C SER A 121 13.09 -15.67 -18.63
N VAL A 122 12.77 -16.41 -17.56
CA VAL A 122 11.48 -16.28 -16.86
C VAL A 122 11.36 -14.94 -16.15
N VAL A 123 10.18 -14.34 -16.31
CA VAL A 123 9.77 -13.06 -15.70
C VAL A 123 8.65 -13.31 -14.67
N ASN A 124 7.75 -14.26 -14.92
CA ASN A 124 6.70 -14.67 -13.99
C ASN A 124 6.76 -16.19 -13.77
N PHE A 125 6.91 -16.60 -12.52
CA PHE A 125 7.01 -18.00 -12.11
C PHE A 125 6.02 -18.29 -10.98
N SER A 126 5.01 -19.12 -11.26
CA SER A 126 3.98 -19.52 -10.29
C SER A 126 3.86 -21.04 -10.19
N LEU A 127 4.06 -21.56 -8.96
CA LEU A 127 3.79 -22.94 -8.57
C LEU A 127 2.80 -23.01 -7.39
N SER A 128 2.08 -21.91 -7.11
CA SER A 128 1.27 -21.77 -5.90
C SER A 128 0.08 -22.72 -5.83
N SER A 129 -0.46 -22.97 -4.64
CA SER A 129 -1.58 -23.90 -4.42
C SER A 129 -1.34 -25.29 -5.01
N ASN A 130 -0.29 -25.96 -4.55
CA ASN A 130 0.09 -27.32 -4.92
C ASN A 130 0.46 -28.13 -3.66
N LYS A 131 1.05 -29.32 -3.82
CA LYS A 131 1.51 -30.20 -2.74
C LYS A 131 3.04 -30.38 -2.76
N LEU A 132 3.77 -29.35 -3.20
CA LEU A 132 5.23 -29.37 -3.29
C LEU A 132 5.87 -29.31 -1.90
N GLU A 133 7.00 -30.00 -1.72
CA GLU A 133 7.65 -30.19 -0.43
C GLU A 133 9.18 -30.01 -0.52
N GLY A 134 9.84 -29.95 0.65
CA GLY A 134 11.29 -29.77 0.75
C GLY A 134 11.73 -28.29 0.58
N PRO A 135 13.04 -28.03 0.49
CA PRO A 135 13.58 -26.67 0.45
C PRO A 135 13.45 -26.01 -0.93
N VAL A 136 13.39 -24.68 -0.92
CA VAL A 136 13.57 -23.86 -2.13
C VAL A 136 15.03 -23.96 -2.57
N PRO A 137 15.35 -24.45 -3.79
CA PRO A 137 16.74 -24.61 -4.22
C PRO A 137 17.39 -23.26 -4.58
N ASP A 138 18.70 -23.11 -4.33
CA ASP A 138 19.47 -21.89 -4.66
C ASP A 138 19.48 -21.49 -6.14
N MET A 139 19.07 -22.41 -7.02
CA MET A 139 19.03 -22.19 -8.47
C MET A 139 18.17 -21.00 -8.91
N PHE A 140 17.22 -20.53 -8.09
CA PHE A 140 16.45 -19.32 -8.38
C PHE A 140 17.34 -18.10 -8.63
N ALA A 141 18.54 -18.02 -8.02
CA ALA A 141 19.50 -16.94 -8.29
C ALA A 141 19.96 -16.85 -9.77
N SER A 142 19.78 -17.92 -10.57
CA SER A 142 20.06 -17.90 -12.01
C SER A 142 18.96 -17.24 -12.86
N MET A 143 17.75 -17.07 -12.33
CA MET A 143 16.61 -16.46 -13.02
C MET A 143 16.64 -14.93 -12.93
N ILE A 144 17.73 -14.30 -13.38
CA ILE A 144 18.01 -12.87 -13.19
C ILE A 144 16.97 -11.89 -13.78
N ARG A 145 16.02 -12.39 -14.58
CA ARG A 145 14.91 -11.62 -15.18
C ARG A 145 13.59 -11.73 -14.39
N LEU A 146 13.56 -12.54 -13.33
CA LEU A 146 12.36 -12.85 -12.57
C LEU A 146 11.83 -11.59 -11.87
N GLY A 147 10.61 -11.21 -12.23
CA GLY A 147 9.89 -10.06 -11.68
C GLY A 147 8.87 -10.48 -10.63
N ASP A 148 8.20 -11.61 -10.82
CA ASP A 148 7.16 -12.09 -9.92
C ASP A 148 7.33 -13.60 -9.66
N LEU A 149 7.48 -13.97 -8.39
CA LEU A 149 7.68 -15.34 -7.91
C LEU A 149 6.60 -15.69 -6.87
N ASP A 150 5.78 -16.69 -7.18
CA ASP A 150 4.75 -17.21 -6.27
C ASP A 150 4.91 -18.72 -6.05
N LEU A 151 5.25 -19.08 -4.81
CA LEU A 151 5.37 -20.47 -4.34
C LEU A 151 4.37 -20.75 -3.20
N SER A 152 3.39 -19.86 -2.99
CA SER A 152 2.50 -19.92 -1.83
C SER A 152 1.56 -21.11 -1.82
N GLY A 153 1.04 -21.50 -0.65
CA GLY A 153 0.07 -22.60 -0.55
C GLY A 153 0.68 -23.95 -0.97
N ASN A 154 1.81 -24.31 -0.36
CA ASN A 154 2.53 -25.56 -0.57
C ASN A 154 3.00 -26.13 0.79
N SER A 155 3.82 -27.17 0.79
CA SER A 155 4.49 -27.75 1.97
C SER A 155 6.02 -27.54 1.93
N LEU A 156 6.49 -26.46 1.29
CA LEU A 156 7.91 -26.12 1.22
C LEU A 156 8.44 -25.78 2.61
N SER A 157 9.70 -26.13 2.87
CA SER A 157 10.29 -26.12 4.22
C SER A 157 11.75 -25.65 4.22
N GLY A 158 12.41 -25.67 5.38
CA GLY A 158 13.76 -25.13 5.54
C GLY A 158 13.79 -23.61 5.63
N GLY A 159 14.95 -23.00 5.42
CA GLY A 159 15.12 -21.55 5.42
C GLY A 159 14.74 -20.91 4.09
N ILE A 160 14.42 -19.61 4.11
CA ILE A 160 14.40 -18.81 2.88
C ILE A 160 15.85 -18.68 2.39
N PRO A 161 16.21 -19.18 1.20
CA PRO A 161 17.61 -19.24 0.78
C PRO A 161 18.15 -17.83 0.51
N PRO A 162 19.30 -17.42 1.08
CA PRO A 162 19.85 -16.07 0.88
C PRO A 162 20.12 -15.74 -0.60
N SER A 163 20.37 -16.76 -1.43
CA SER A 163 20.55 -16.66 -2.88
C SER A 163 19.38 -15.96 -3.59
N ILE A 164 18.16 -16.01 -3.04
CA ILE A 164 16.98 -15.31 -3.56
C ILE A 164 17.20 -13.78 -3.65
N THR A 165 18.06 -13.21 -2.80
CA THR A 165 18.38 -11.78 -2.77
C THR A 165 19.20 -11.32 -3.99
N SER A 166 19.71 -12.25 -4.80
CA SER A 166 20.36 -11.97 -6.09
C SER A 166 19.38 -11.46 -7.15
N LEU A 167 18.07 -11.67 -6.95
CA LEU A 167 17.01 -11.35 -7.92
C LEU A 167 16.65 -9.85 -7.93
N ARG A 168 17.58 -8.98 -8.34
CA ARG A 168 17.42 -7.51 -8.32
C ARG A 168 16.24 -6.94 -9.12
N GLN A 169 15.63 -7.75 -10.01
CA GLN A 169 14.43 -7.39 -10.78
C GLN A 169 13.10 -7.80 -10.12
N LEU A 170 13.16 -8.57 -9.02
CA LEU A 170 12.02 -9.14 -8.32
C LEU A 170 11.19 -8.06 -7.63
N VAL A 171 9.86 -8.20 -7.71
CA VAL A 171 8.86 -7.20 -7.33
C VAL A 171 7.77 -7.77 -6.46
N SER A 172 7.30 -8.96 -6.79
CA SER A 172 6.47 -9.76 -5.90
C SER A 172 7.21 -11.03 -5.52
N LEU A 173 7.43 -11.21 -4.22
CA LEU A 173 7.83 -12.48 -3.63
C LEU A 173 6.72 -12.96 -2.70
N ASN A 174 6.07 -14.07 -3.08
CA ASN A 174 5.03 -14.71 -2.28
C ASN A 174 5.47 -16.14 -1.91
N LEU A 175 5.78 -16.33 -0.63
CA LEU A 175 6.16 -17.60 0.00
C LEU A 175 5.16 -18.00 1.09
N SER A 176 3.99 -17.35 1.14
CA SER A 176 2.99 -17.56 2.18
C SER A 176 2.41 -18.97 2.21
N TRP A 177 1.79 -19.37 3.33
CA TRP A 177 1.14 -20.68 3.48
C TRP A 177 2.07 -21.85 3.12
N ASN A 178 3.18 -21.95 3.86
CA ASN A 178 4.21 -22.97 3.72
C ASN A 178 4.74 -23.36 5.10
N ALA A 179 5.84 -24.11 5.16
CA ALA A 179 6.54 -24.51 6.39
C ALA A 179 7.97 -23.92 6.47
N PHE A 180 8.22 -22.74 5.87
CA PHE A 180 9.51 -22.06 5.99
C PHE A 180 9.82 -21.71 7.44
N SER A 181 11.09 -21.81 7.83
CA SER A 181 11.57 -21.75 9.21
C SER A 181 12.90 -21.02 9.32
N GLY A 182 13.29 -20.63 10.54
CA GLY A 182 14.49 -19.82 10.76
C GLY A 182 14.27 -18.34 10.42
N VAL A 183 15.36 -17.59 10.24
CA VAL A 183 15.32 -16.13 10.13
C VAL A 183 15.03 -15.64 8.71
N ILE A 184 14.46 -14.43 8.60
CA ILE A 184 14.43 -13.68 7.34
C ILE A 184 15.87 -13.27 6.97
N PRO A 185 16.37 -13.56 5.75
CA PRO A 185 17.73 -13.19 5.33
C PRO A 185 17.99 -11.68 5.46
N ARG A 186 19.18 -11.30 5.92
CA ARG A 186 19.51 -9.89 6.18
C ARG A 186 19.74 -9.08 4.91
N GLU A 187 20.06 -9.79 3.84
CA GLU A 187 20.38 -9.29 2.52
C GLU A 187 19.12 -8.91 1.71
N MET A 188 17.91 -9.05 2.28
CA MET A 188 16.61 -8.72 1.66
C MET A 188 16.49 -7.25 1.21
N SER A 189 17.30 -6.34 1.76
CA SER A 189 17.42 -4.95 1.28
C SER A 189 18.07 -4.84 -0.10
N SER A 190 18.77 -5.87 -0.58
CA SER A 190 19.37 -5.93 -1.93
C SER A 190 18.34 -6.09 -3.05
N LEU A 191 17.10 -6.46 -2.72
CA LEU A 191 15.99 -6.60 -3.67
C LEU A 191 15.39 -5.23 -4.00
N GLU A 192 16.19 -4.31 -4.52
CA GLU A 192 15.84 -2.88 -4.75
C GLU A 192 14.49 -2.66 -5.49
N SER A 193 14.09 -3.60 -6.35
CA SER A 193 12.82 -3.55 -7.09
C SER A 193 11.59 -4.05 -6.30
N LEU A 194 11.75 -4.63 -5.11
CA LEU A 194 10.69 -5.37 -4.40
C LEU A 194 9.58 -4.43 -3.92
N HIS A 195 8.35 -4.65 -4.39
CA HIS A 195 7.16 -3.89 -3.96
C HIS A 195 6.26 -4.70 -3.01
N ARG A 196 6.28 -6.02 -3.09
CA ARG A 196 5.49 -6.93 -2.24
C ARG A 196 6.35 -8.07 -1.72
N LEU A 197 6.32 -8.26 -0.40
CA LEU A 197 6.87 -9.41 0.29
C LEU A 197 5.74 -10.03 1.15
N ASP A 198 5.33 -11.24 0.80
CA ASP A 198 4.30 -12.00 1.51
C ASP A 198 4.89 -13.34 2.00
N LEU A 199 5.11 -13.41 3.32
CA LEU A 199 5.71 -14.53 4.04
C LEU A 199 4.75 -15.12 5.09
N ARG A 200 3.47 -14.71 5.10
CA ARG A 200 2.53 -15.08 6.16
C ARG A 200 2.25 -16.58 6.23
N GLN A 201 1.80 -17.06 7.39
CA GLN A 201 1.48 -18.49 7.60
C GLN A 201 2.68 -19.38 7.28
N ASN A 202 3.75 -19.18 8.06
CA ASN A 202 5.00 -19.93 8.04
C ASN A 202 5.49 -20.13 9.50
N ARG A 203 6.72 -20.61 9.68
CA ARG A 203 7.38 -20.85 10.97
C ARG A 203 8.66 -20.01 11.13
N LEU A 204 8.71 -18.85 10.46
CA LEU A 204 9.87 -17.94 10.51
C LEU A 204 10.02 -17.37 11.91
N SER A 205 11.25 -17.26 12.39
CA SER A 205 11.58 -16.91 13.78
C SER A 205 12.70 -15.87 13.87
N GLY A 206 12.93 -15.37 15.08
CA GLY A 206 13.90 -14.30 15.34
C GLY A 206 13.33 -12.91 15.11
N GLU A 207 14.20 -11.90 15.13
CA GLU A 207 13.78 -10.51 15.02
C GLU A 207 13.42 -10.12 13.59
N LEU A 208 12.37 -9.29 13.44
CA LEU A 208 12.09 -8.64 12.15
C LEU A 208 13.24 -7.73 11.71
N ALA A 209 13.94 -7.12 12.68
CA ALA A 209 15.17 -6.36 12.43
C ALA A 209 16.08 -6.27 13.66
N PRO A 210 17.41 -6.51 13.53
CA PRO A 210 18.37 -6.17 14.58
C PRO A 210 18.48 -4.67 14.77
N GLU A 211 18.64 -4.20 16.02
CA GLU A 211 18.72 -2.77 16.37
C GLU A 211 19.80 -1.97 15.61
N ASN A 212 20.83 -2.64 15.06
CA ASN A 212 21.95 -2.02 14.33
C ASN A 212 21.86 -2.11 12.79
N ALA A 213 20.76 -2.63 12.21
CA ALA A 213 20.65 -2.79 10.76
C ALA A 213 20.14 -1.50 10.08
N ALA A 214 20.95 -0.89 9.23
CA ALA A 214 20.60 0.36 8.52
C ALA A 214 19.38 0.21 7.58
N SER A 215 19.22 -0.96 6.94
CA SER A 215 17.99 -1.37 6.24
C SER A 215 18.01 -2.87 5.96
N LEU A 216 16.88 -3.56 6.18
CA LEU A 216 16.67 -4.98 5.85
C LEU A 216 15.66 -5.23 4.73
N PHE A 217 14.89 -4.20 4.36
CA PHE A 217 13.87 -4.31 3.32
C PHE A 217 14.15 -3.28 2.24
N ALA A 218 13.74 -3.59 1.01
CA ALA A 218 13.88 -2.68 -0.11
C ALA A 218 13.17 -1.35 0.17
N SER A 219 13.79 -0.23 -0.22
CA SER A 219 13.23 1.11 -0.02
C SER A 219 11.91 1.33 -0.78
N GLU A 220 11.70 0.60 -1.87
CA GLU A 220 10.47 0.62 -2.69
C GLU A 220 9.37 -0.35 -2.20
N LEU A 221 9.58 -1.06 -1.08
CA LEU A 221 8.61 -2.01 -0.56
C LEU A 221 7.31 -1.30 -0.16
N GLN A 222 6.18 -1.76 -0.70
CA GLN A 222 4.85 -1.19 -0.49
C GLN A 222 3.96 -2.06 0.40
N ILE A 223 4.17 -3.38 0.35
CA ILE A 223 3.39 -4.37 1.10
C ILE A 223 4.36 -5.33 1.77
N LEU A 224 4.35 -5.36 3.10
CA LEU A 224 5.03 -6.35 3.92
C LEU A 224 3.98 -7.12 4.72
N ASP A 225 3.83 -8.42 4.45
CA ASP A 225 3.02 -9.33 5.26
C ASP A 225 3.88 -10.48 5.77
N VAL A 226 4.08 -10.52 7.08
CA VAL A 226 4.80 -11.59 7.80
C VAL A 226 3.93 -12.19 8.90
N SER A 227 2.62 -12.01 8.80
CA SER A 227 1.66 -12.42 9.82
C SER A 227 1.59 -13.94 10.03
N SER A 228 1.19 -14.38 11.21
CA SER A 228 1.15 -15.82 11.56
C SER A 228 2.50 -16.51 11.34
N ASN A 229 3.49 -16.06 12.09
CA ASN A 229 4.85 -16.62 12.16
C ASN A 229 5.29 -16.69 13.64
N LEU A 230 6.56 -17.00 13.88
CA LEU A 230 7.20 -17.08 15.21
C LEU A 230 8.21 -15.92 15.41
N LEU A 231 8.00 -14.79 14.73
CA LEU A 231 8.89 -13.63 14.82
C LEU A 231 8.75 -12.95 16.18
N SER A 232 9.85 -12.38 16.69
CA SER A 232 9.94 -11.83 18.04
C SER A 232 10.76 -10.54 18.08
N GLY A 233 11.07 -10.05 19.28
CA GLY A 233 11.83 -8.81 19.47
C GLY A 233 11.00 -7.55 19.27
N LYS A 234 11.69 -6.40 19.19
CA LYS A 234 11.05 -5.09 19.02
C LYS A 234 10.72 -4.81 17.56
N LEU A 235 9.72 -3.96 17.33
CA LEU A 235 9.50 -3.37 16.01
C LEU A 235 10.59 -2.34 15.69
N PRO A 236 11.21 -2.37 14.48
CA PRO A 236 12.16 -1.34 14.06
C PRO A 236 11.46 0.01 13.84
N SER A 237 12.23 1.08 13.66
CA SER A 237 11.68 2.43 13.39
C SER A 237 10.85 2.54 12.10
N PHE A 238 11.05 1.62 11.15
CA PHE A 238 10.57 1.69 9.76
C PHE A 238 10.95 2.97 8.99
N SER A 239 11.86 3.79 9.52
CA SER A 239 12.30 5.06 8.91
C SER A 239 13.12 4.90 7.62
N PHE A 240 13.31 3.67 7.15
CA PHE A 240 14.05 3.30 5.93
C PHE A 240 13.12 2.89 4.76
N VAL A 241 11.82 2.66 4.98
CA VAL A 241 10.87 2.23 3.93
C VAL A 241 9.78 3.29 3.67
N PHE A 242 10.15 4.33 2.91
CA PHE A 242 9.26 5.46 2.61
C PHE A 242 8.11 5.15 1.64
N SER A 243 8.08 3.96 1.04
CA SER A 243 7.03 3.51 0.11
C SER A 243 6.00 2.58 0.75
N LEU A 244 6.14 2.23 2.04
CA LEU A 244 5.34 1.21 2.72
C LEU A 244 3.90 1.67 2.96
N ARG A 245 2.92 1.01 2.31
CA ARG A 245 1.49 1.30 2.40
C ARG A 245 0.72 0.27 3.23
N VAL A 246 1.19 -0.97 3.28
CA VAL A 246 0.55 -2.06 4.03
C VAL A 246 1.61 -2.77 4.86
N LEU A 247 1.41 -2.82 6.18
CA LEU A 247 2.26 -3.50 7.14
C LEU A 247 1.43 -4.47 7.99
N LYS A 248 1.67 -5.78 7.82
CA LYS A 248 0.94 -6.87 8.47
C LYS A 248 1.89 -7.77 9.24
N LEU A 249 1.83 -7.64 10.56
CA LEU A 249 2.70 -8.31 11.54
C LEU A 249 1.89 -9.19 12.51
N GLN A 250 0.57 -9.30 12.31
CA GLN A 250 -0.32 -9.88 13.29
C GLN A 250 -0.07 -11.37 13.54
N ASN A 251 -0.38 -11.87 14.74
CA ASN A 251 -0.13 -13.25 15.16
C ASN A 251 1.38 -13.61 15.10
N ASN A 252 2.15 -12.96 15.97
CA ASN A 252 3.59 -13.16 16.17
C ASN A 252 3.92 -12.96 17.67
N SER A 253 5.20 -12.89 18.03
CA SER A 253 5.69 -12.68 19.41
C SER A 253 6.42 -11.32 19.57
N PHE A 254 6.01 -10.27 18.84
CA PHE A 254 6.63 -8.95 18.94
C PHE A 254 6.36 -8.30 20.31
N VAL A 255 7.35 -7.55 20.80
CA VAL A 255 7.34 -6.92 22.14
C VAL A 255 7.74 -5.44 22.08
N GLY A 256 7.41 -4.70 23.14
CA GLY A 256 7.73 -3.28 23.25
C GLY A 256 6.69 -2.38 22.57
N TYR A 257 7.11 -1.17 22.19
CA TYR A 257 6.20 -0.09 21.81
C TYR A 257 5.96 -0.01 20.30
N VAL A 258 4.83 0.59 19.89
CA VAL A 258 4.61 0.98 18.48
C VAL A 258 5.58 2.11 18.11
N PRO A 259 6.41 1.96 17.08
CA PRO A 259 7.29 3.02 16.61
C PRO A 259 6.50 4.28 16.21
N PRO A 260 6.79 5.47 16.78
CA PRO A 260 6.00 6.68 16.52
C PRO A 260 5.90 7.08 15.04
N ALA A 261 6.92 6.75 14.25
CA ALA A 261 6.97 7.02 12.80
C ALA A 261 5.80 6.36 12.03
N LEU A 262 5.29 5.20 12.48
CA LEU A 262 4.16 4.52 11.86
C LEU A 262 2.84 5.31 12.00
N LEU A 263 2.71 6.07 13.09
CA LEU A 263 1.50 6.83 13.46
C LEU A 263 1.64 8.35 13.20
N ALA A 264 2.80 8.82 12.74
CA ALA A 264 3.10 10.22 12.49
C ALA A 264 2.45 10.78 11.20
N THR A 265 2.44 12.11 11.04
CA THR A 265 1.88 12.78 9.85
C THR A 265 2.55 12.39 8.54
N GLU A 266 3.85 12.07 8.60
CA GLU A 266 4.68 11.70 7.45
C GLU A 266 4.53 10.23 7.05
N SER A 267 3.82 9.43 7.85
CA SER A 267 3.51 8.04 7.51
C SER A 267 2.67 7.99 6.23
N VAL A 268 3.06 7.11 5.30
CA VAL A 268 2.29 6.83 4.07
C VAL A 268 1.50 5.52 4.16
N LEU A 269 1.47 4.90 5.35
CA LEU A 269 0.71 3.68 5.61
C LEU A 269 -0.79 3.92 5.44
N GLU A 270 -1.46 2.95 4.82
CA GLU A 270 -2.90 2.88 4.62
C GLU A 270 -3.53 1.77 5.47
N GLU A 271 -2.79 0.67 5.70
CA GLU A 271 -3.16 -0.41 6.63
C GLU A 271 -1.97 -0.80 7.53
N LEU A 272 -2.21 -0.76 8.85
CA LEU A 272 -1.32 -1.27 9.89
C LEU A 272 -2.07 -2.32 10.71
N ASP A 273 -1.58 -3.55 10.70
CA ASP A 273 -2.12 -4.66 11.50
C ASP A 273 -0.99 -5.30 12.31
N ILE A 274 -1.02 -5.07 13.63
CA ILE A 274 -0.04 -5.59 14.60
C ILE A 274 -0.74 -6.38 15.72
N SER A 275 -1.95 -6.84 15.45
CA SER A 275 -2.81 -7.59 16.37
C SER A 275 -2.19 -8.92 16.80
N PHE A 276 -2.65 -9.53 17.90
CA PHE A 276 -2.16 -10.83 18.39
C PHE A 276 -0.63 -10.86 18.53
N ASN A 277 -0.11 -9.96 19.36
CA ASN A 277 1.30 -9.83 19.71
C ASN A 277 1.43 -9.52 21.22
N ASN A 278 2.63 -9.23 21.70
CA ASN A 278 2.90 -8.84 23.09
C ASN A 278 3.45 -7.39 23.17
N LEU A 279 2.94 -6.52 22.29
CA LEU A 279 3.27 -5.10 22.26
C LEU A 279 2.57 -4.37 23.40
N SER A 280 3.17 -3.28 23.90
CA SER A 280 2.70 -2.57 25.09
C SER A 280 2.92 -1.06 25.02
N GLY A 281 2.51 -0.36 26.09
CA GLY A 281 2.55 1.09 26.19
C GLY A 281 1.28 1.78 25.70
N THR A 282 1.34 3.09 25.49
CA THR A 282 0.17 3.93 25.22
C THR A 282 0.10 4.40 23.76
N ILE A 283 -1.11 4.60 23.25
CA ILE A 283 -1.38 5.16 21.91
C ILE A 283 -1.92 6.58 22.09
N GLY A 284 -1.05 7.55 22.36
CA GLY A 284 -1.49 8.92 22.70
C GLY A 284 -2.11 9.71 21.52
N MET A 285 -1.62 9.49 20.30
CA MET A 285 -2.10 10.18 19.10
C MET A 285 -1.80 9.39 17.82
N VAL A 286 -2.79 9.29 16.93
CA VAL A 286 -2.60 8.89 15.53
C VAL A 286 -2.71 10.14 14.67
N ALA A 287 -1.57 10.61 14.16
CA ALA A 287 -1.47 11.79 13.32
C ALA A 287 -1.43 11.46 11.81
N ALA A 288 -1.17 10.21 11.45
CA ALA A 288 -1.21 9.70 10.08
C ALA A 288 -2.57 9.97 9.43
N THR A 289 -2.57 10.63 8.26
CA THR A 289 -3.81 10.98 7.53
C THR A 289 -4.08 10.08 6.32
N SER A 290 -3.11 9.27 5.94
CA SER A 290 -3.20 8.18 4.96
C SER A 290 -3.82 6.90 5.56
N LEU A 291 -3.64 6.70 6.87
CA LEU A 291 -4.00 5.47 7.55
C LEU A 291 -5.53 5.32 7.59
N SER A 292 -6.01 4.25 6.97
CA SER A 292 -7.43 3.91 6.84
C SER A 292 -7.80 2.72 7.73
N ILE A 293 -6.86 1.79 7.94
CA ILE A 293 -7.05 0.59 8.76
C ILE A 293 -5.96 0.53 9.82
N LEU A 294 -6.36 0.46 11.08
CA LEU A 294 -5.46 0.32 12.24
C LEU A 294 -6.00 -0.80 13.16
N ARG A 295 -5.29 -1.92 13.24
CA ARG A 295 -5.63 -3.02 14.15
C ARG A 295 -4.49 -3.29 15.14
N LEU A 296 -4.83 -3.17 16.41
CA LEU A 296 -3.96 -3.37 17.59
C LEU A 296 -4.46 -4.48 18.50
N ALA A 297 -5.48 -5.23 18.08
CA ALA A 297 -6.24 -6.16 18.91
C ALA A 297 -5.36 -7.22 19.59
N SER A 298 -5.74 -7.72 20.77
CA SER A 298 -5.03 -8.81 21.45
C SER A 298 -3.54 -8.49 21.66
N ASN A 299 -3.27 -7.42 22.41
CA ASN A 299 -1.93 -6.96 22.82
C ASN A 299 -1.97 -6.53 24.30
N ASN A 300 -0.89 -5.93 24.79
CA ASN A 300 -0.70 -5.44 26.16
C ASN A 300 -0.66 -3.89 26.18
N PHE A 301 -1.39 -3.22 25.27
CA PHE A 301 -1.50 -1.76 25.24
C PHE A 301 -2.36 -1.24 26.40
N SER A 302 -2.04 -0.05 26.91
CA SER A 302 -2.69 0.53 28.08
C SER A 302 -2.82 2.06 28.00
N GLY A 303 -3.45 2.65 29.03
CA GLY A 303 -3.76 4.08 29.08
C GLY A 303 -5.05 4.42 28.32
N THR A 304 -5.27 5.70 28.04
CA THR A 304 -6.49 6.16 27.38
C THR A 304 -6.47 5.97 25.87
N LEU A 305 -7.66 6.06 25.26
CA LEU A 305 -7.80 6.21 23.81
C LEU A 305 -7.00 7.43 23.27
N PRO A 306 -6.56 7.41 22.00
CA PRO A 306 -5.82 8.51 21.39
C PRO A 306 -6.67 9.77 21.25
N ILE A 307 -6.04 10.92 21.52
CA ILE A 307 -6.66 12.27 21.40
C ILE A 307 -7.03 12.61 19.95
N ARG A 308 -6.43 11.92 18.98
CA ARG A 308 -6.73 12.07 17.54
C ARG A 308 -6.51 10.75 16.81
N LEU A 309 -7.40 10.42 15.88
CA LEU A 309 -7.44 9.15 15.15
C LEU A 309 -7.19 9.28 13.63
N GLY A 310 -6.45 10.31 13.21
CA GLY A 310 -6.09 10.51 11.80
C GLY A 310 -7.29 10.62 10.84
N SER A 311 -7.29 9.76 9.82
CA SER A 311 -8.40 9.56 8.87
C SER A 311 -8.94 8.12 8.90
N CYS A 312 -8.77 7.39 10.01
CA CYS A 312 -9.06 5.96 10.06
C CYS A 312 -10.54 5.67 9.75
N ALA A 313 -10.79 4.58 9.03
CA ALA A 313 -12.10 4.04 8.72
C ALA A 313 -12.39 2.74 9.48
N ILE A 314 -11.37 1.90 9.71
CA ILE A 314 -11.47 0.68 10.49
C ILE A 314 -10.46 0.76 11.63
N VAL A 315 -10.95 0.70 12.87
CA VAL A 315 -10.12 0.69 14.08
C VAL A 315 -10.55 -0.45 14.98
N ASP A 316 -9.58 -1.28 15.37
CA ASP A 316 -9.76 -2.41 16.28
C ASP A 316 -8.68 -2.35 17.37
N PHE A 317 -9.09 -1.95 18.56
CA PHE A 317 -8.28 -1.90 19.78
C PHE A 317 -8.74 -2.96 20.80
N SER A 318 -9.48 -3.97 20.37
CA SER A 318 -10.08 -4.96 21.26
C SER A 318 -9.04 -5.79 22.03
N ASN A 319 -9.43 -6.39 23.14
CA ASN A 319 -8.61 -7.34 23.92
C ASN A 319 -7.24 -6.73 24.31
N ASN A 320 -7.27 -5.62 25.04
CA ASN A 320 -6.10 -4.88 25.51
C ASN A 320 -6.34 -4.42 26.97
N HIS A 321 -5.52 -3.49 27.47
CA HIS A 321 -5.67 -2.88 28.80
C HIS A 321 -5.89 -1.36 28.72
N PHE A 322 -6.53 -0.88 27.65
CA PHE A 322 -6.93 0.52 27.57
C PHE A 322 -8.01 0.82 28.63
N SER A 323 -8.04 2.06 29.11
CA SER A 323 -8.91 2.49 30.22
C SER A 323 -9.31 3.95 30.16
N GLY A 324 -10.17 4.38 31.08
CA GLY A 324 -10.74 5.72 31.11
C GLY A 324 -11.96 5.88 30.21
N ASN A 325 -12.44 7.11 30.07
CA ASN A 325 -13.72 7.38 29.42
C ASN A 325 -13.62 7.47 27.88
N LEU A 326 -14.80 7.38 27.25
CA LEU A 326 -14.94 7.42 25.79
C LEU A 326 -15.18 8.83 25.23
N ASP A 327 -15.18 9.89 26.06
CA ASP A 327 -15.50 11.27 25.64
C ASP A 327 -14.61 11.77 24.50
N VAL A 328 -13.35 11.32 24.45
CA VAL A 328 -12.38 11.68 23.41
C VAL A 328 -12.87 11.32 22.00
N MET A 329 -13.79 10.37 21.87
CA MET A 329 -14.39 10.00 20.60
C MET A 329 -15.14 11.17 19.94
N LYS A 330 -15.65 12.16 20.70
CA LYS A 330 -16.34 13.34 20.17
C LYS A 330 -15.46 14.24 19.29
N ASP A 331 -14.14 14.17 19.49
CA ASP A 331 -13.13 14.98 18.80
C ASP A 331 -12.50 14.23 17.60
N TRP A 332 -12.94 13.00 17.35
CA TRP A 332 -12.53 12.21 16.20
C TRP A 332 -13.23 12.67 14.93
N ARG A 333 -12.71 12.23 13.78
CA ARG A 333 -13.30 12.57 12.47
C ARG A 333 -14.39 11.58 12.10
N ASP A 334 -15.42 12.07 11.41
CA ASP A 334 -16.40 11.27 10.68
C ASP A 334 -15.77 10.56 9.45
N SER A 335 -14.69 9.80 9.63
CA SER A 335 -14.15 8.84 8.68
C SER A 335 -14.46 7.40 9.07
N LEU A 336 -14.75 7.18 10.36
CA LEU A 336 -14.92 5.88 11.01
C LEU A 336 -16.14 5.13 10.47
N GLN A 337 -15.96 3.84 10.21
CA GLN A 337 -16.97 2.90 9.73
C GLN A 337 -17.05 1.67 10.63
N VAL A 338 -15.91 1.19 11.12
CA VAL A 338 -15.82 0.06 12.06
C VAL A 338 -14.98 0.49 13.25
N LEU A 339 -15.56 0.37 14.44
CA LEU A 339 -14.87 0.58 15.71
C LEU A 339 -15.11 -0.61 16.64
N ASP A 340 -14.03 -1.32 16.99
CA ASP A 340 -14.04 -2.33 18.04
C ASP A 340 -13.11 -1.91 19.18
N LEU A 341 -13.69 -1.80 20.38
CA LEU A 341 -13.04 -1.45 21.65
C LEU A 341 -13.26 -2.54 22.71
N SER A 342 -13.78 -3.71 22.32
CA SER A 342 -14.24 -4.72 23.26
C SER A 342 -13.10 -5.37 24.06
N GLY A 343 -13.40 -5.90 25.25
CA GLY A 343 -12.40 -6.59 26.07
C GLY A 343 -11.28 -5.66 26.55
N ASN A 344 -11.66 -4.52 27.13
CA ASN A 344 -10.77 -3.52 27.70
C ASN A 344 -11.27 -3.12 29.11
N SER A 345 -10.71 -2.05 29.67
CA SER A 345 -11.08 -1.48 30.97
C SER A 345 -11.66 -0.06 30.84
N PHE A 346 -12.41 0.22 29.76
CA PHE A 346 -13.06 1.52 29.57
C PHE A 346 -14.21 1.72 30.56
N ASP A 347 -14.34 2.93 31.08
CA ASP A 347 -15.32 3.31 32.11
C ASP A 347 -16.07 4.62 31.76
N GLY A 348 -16.87 5.12 32.70
CA GLY A 348 -17.74 6.27 32.46
C GLY A 348 -18.94 5.93 31.58
N VAL A 349 -19.48 6.95 30.90
CA VAL A 349 -20.73 6.85 30.13
C VAL A 349 -20.44 6.91 28.63
N LEU A 350 -21.17 6.13 27.84
CA LEU A 350 -21.17 6.29 26.37
C LEU A 350 -21.97 7.55 26.02
N SER A 351 -21.34 8.57 25.45
CA SER A 351 -21.98 9.89 25.30
C SER A 351 -22.85 10.02 24.03
N ASN A 352 -23.90 10.87 24.10
CA ASN A 352 -24.80 11.13 22.96
C ASN A 352 -24.07 11.69 21.73
N GLU A 353 -22.96 12.41 21.95
CA GLU A 353 -22.07 13.00 20.96
C GLU A 353 -21.43 11.96 20.04
N THR A 354 -21.34 10.68 20.43
CA THR A 354 -20.87 9.60 19.55
C THR A 354 -21.68 9.51 18.24
N ALA A 355 -22.93 9.97 18.24
CA ALA A 355 -23.78 10.05 17.05
C ALA A 355 -23.31 11.08 15.98
N HIS A 356 -22.24 11.85 16.20
CA HIS A 356 -21.62 12.65 15.13
C HIS A 356 -20.86 11.79 14.09
N LEU A 357 -20.56 10.52 14.41
CA LEU A 357 -19.90 9.56 13.52
C LEU A 357 -20.90 8.98 12.49
N LEU A 358 -21.40 9.84 11.61
CA LEU A 358 -22.44 9.52 10.60
C LEU A 358 -22.04 8.42 9.60
N ARG A 359 -20.74 8.10 9.49
CA ARG A 359 -20.21 6.98 8.68
C ARG A 359 -20.18 5.63 9.40
N LEU A 360 -20.42 5.57 10.71
CA LEU A 360 -20.28 4.36 11.52
C LEU A 360 -21.28 3.26 11.10
N MET A 361 -20.76 2.05 10.92
CA MET A 361 -21.50 0.84 10.51
C MET A 361 -21.47 -0.26 11.57
N TYR A 362 -20.36 -0.37 12.29
CA TYR A 362 -20.16 -1.33 13.36
C TYR A 362 -19.55 -0.62 14.57
N LEU A 363 -20.20 -0.79 15.73
CA LEU A 363 -19.68 -0.35 17.03
C LEU A 363 -19.75 -1.50 18.02
N ASN A 364 -18.59 -1.91 18.53
CA ASN A 364 -18.48 -2.88 19.61
C ASN A 364 -17.68 -2.27 20.78
N VAL A 365 -18.33 -2.15 21.93
CA VAL A 365 -17.71 -1.73 23.20
C VAL A 365 -17.97 -2.76 24.31
N SER A 366 -18.29 -4.00 23.92
CA SER A 366 -18.60 -5.09 24.85
C SER A 366 -17.42 -5.46 25.76
N HIS A 367 -17.67 -6.13 26.88
CA HIS A 367 -16.62 -6.55 27.83
C HIS A 367 -15.75 -5.37 28.31
N ASN A 368 -16.39 -4.36 28.89
CA ASN A 368 -15.78 -3.17 29.50
C ASN A 368 -16.49 -2.86 30.83
N ALA A 369 -16.24 -1.69 31.43
CA ALA A 369 -16.84 -1.23 32.68
C ALA A 369 -17.77 -0.01 32.49
N LEU A 370 -18.26 0.24 31.28
CA LEU A 370 -19.13 1.38 30.95
C LEU A 370 -20.43 1.34 31.76
N SER A 371 -20.93 2.51 32.15
CA SER A 371 -22.11 2.67 33.00
C SER A 371 -23.05 3.77 32.49
N GLY A 372 -24.20 3.93 33.15
CA GLY A 372 -25.23 4.88 32.73
C GLY A 372 -26.10 4.37 31.58
N PRO A 373 -27.03 5.23 31.09
CA PRO A 373 -28.03 4.83 30.10
C PRO A 373 -27.48 4.73 28.68
N ILE A 374 -28.12 3.87 27.87
CA ILE A 374 -27.79 3.72 26.45
C ILE A 374 -28.23 4.99 25.66
N PRO A 375 -27.33 5.62 24.87
CA PRO A 375 -27.68 6.75 24.00
C PRO A 375 -28.68 6.39 22.89
N GLY A 376 -29.93 6.85 23.02
CA GLY A 376 -30.94 6.71 21.96
C GLY A 376 -30.53 7.37 20.64
N THR A 377 -29.65 8.38 20.67
CA THR A 377 -29.14 9.06 19.46
C THR A 377 -28.42 8.10 18.50
N LEU A 378 -27.82 7.01 18.99
CA LEU A 378 -27.14 6.01 18.15
C LEU A 378 -28.11 5.28 17.20
N ALA A 379 -29.39 5.13 17.59
CA ALA A 379 -30.41 4.52 16.73
C ALA A 379 -30.69 5.34 15.45
N SER A 380 -30.39 6.65 15.47
CA SER A 380 -30.56 7.56 14.33
C SER A 380 -29.47 7.44 13.26
N LEU A 381 -28.36 6.75 13.55
CA LEU A 381 -27.25 6.55 12.63
C LEU A 381 -27.65 5.62 11.48
N ARG A 382 -28.06 6.21 10.35
CA ARG A 382 -28.58 5.51 9.14
C ARG A 382 -27.64 4.49 8.48
N LYS A 383 -26.43 4.33 8.99
CA LYS A 383 -25.43 3.35 8.53
C LYS A 383 -25.11 2.29 9.56
N LEU A 384 -25.49 2.47 10.82
CA LEU A 384 -25.18 1.54 11.90
C LEU A 384 -25.96 0.25 11.66
N THR A 385 -25.26 -0.82 11.31
CA THR A 385 -25.83 -2.15 11.09
C THR A 385 -25.63 -3.08 12.27
N ALA A 386 -24.57 -2.88 13.06
CA ALA A 386 -24.29 -3.69 14.24
C ALA A 386 -23.86 -2.83 15.43
N LEU A 387 -24.49 -3.08 16.58
CA LEU A 387 -24.19 -2.45 17.86
C LEU A 387 -24.09 -3.53 18.95
N ASP A 388 -22.92 -3.63 19.58
CA ASP A 388 -22.67 -4.55 20.69
C ASP A 388 -22.15 -3.79 21.92
N LEU A 389 -22.98 -3.75 22.96
CA LEU A 389 -22.74 -3.11 24.25
C LEU A 389 -22.64 -4.14 25.39
N SER A 390 -22.57 -5.43 25.05
CA SER A 390 -22.76 -6.53 26.02
C SER A 390 -21.65 -6.61 27.07
N SER A 391 -21.90 -7.17 28.26
CA SER A 391 -20.91 -7.28 29.35
C SER A 391 -20.32 -5.92 29.74
N ASN A 392 -21.18 -5.04 30.22
CA ASN A 392 -20.85 -3.74 30.80
C ASN A 392 -21.69 -3.53 32.08
N ASN A 393 -21.64 -2.34 32.66
CA ASN A 393 -22.43 -1.92 33.82
C ASN A 393 -23.59 -0.97 33.43
N LEU A 394 -24.04 -0.96 32.17
CA LEU A 394 -25.05 -0.02 31.65
C LEU A 394 -26.39 -0.21 32.37
N ASP A 395 -27.10 0.89 32.61
CA ASP A 395 -28.34 0.92 33.39
C ASP A 395 -29.48 1.69 32.68
N GLY A 396 -30.60 1.88 33.37
CA GLY A 396 -31.79 2.53 32.82
C GLY A 396 -32.58 1.66 31.84
N GLU A 397 -33.48 2.29 31.09
CA GLU A 397 -34.36 1.62 30.12
C GLU A 397 -33.73 1.58 28.72
N ILE A 398 -34.07 0.56 27.93
CA ILE A 398 -33.64 0.45 26.53
C ILE A 398 -34.37 1.50 25.67
N PRO A 399 -33.70 2.36 24.89
CA PRO A 399 -34.39 3.30 24.02
C PRO A 399 -35.20 2.61 22.91
N GLY A 400 -36.49 2.96 22.79
CA GLY A 400 -37.42 2.38 21.80
C GLY A 400 -37.01 2.58 20.34
N ASP A 401 -36.19 3.59 20.04
CA ASP A 401 -35.72 3.90 18.69
C ASP A 401 -34.88 2.78 18.08
N PHE A 402 -34.14 1.99 18.87
CA PHE A 402 -33.29 0.91 18.36
C PHE A 402 -34.11 -0.18 17.65
N PHE A 403 -35.31 -0.48 18.13
CA PHE A 403 -36.20 -1.48 17.52
C PHE A 403 -36.76 -1.03 16.16
N HIS A 404 -36.73 0.27 15.89
CA HIS A 404 -37.29 0.92 14.69
C HIS A 404 -36.19 1.57 13.82
N SER A 405 -34.92 1.34 14.14
CA SER A 405 -33.79 1.89 13.40
C SER A 405 -33.79 1.39 11.95
N PRO A 406 -33.58 2.26 10.94
CA PRO A 406 -33.70 1.89 9.53
C PRO A 406 -32.56 1.03 8.99
N SER A 407 -31.49 0.80 9.78
CA SER A 407 -30.29 0.07 9.33
C SER A 407 -29.81 -1.03 10.29
N LEU A 408 -30.25 -1.04 11.55
CA LEU A 408 -29.69 -1.92 12.57
C LEU A 408 -30.14 -3.39 12.39
N THR A 409 -29.20 -4.27 12.08
CA THR A 409 -29.44 -5.72 11.89
C THR A 409 -29.02 -6.55 13.11
N ILE A 410 -28.03 -6.09 13.87
CA ILE A 410 -27.55 -6.74 15.10
C ILE A 410 -27.58 -5.73 16.25
N PHE A 411 -28.33 -6.06 17.30
CA PHE A 411 -28.34 -5.31 18.56
C PHE A 411 -28.12 -6.27 19.73
N ARG A 412 -27.01 -6.08 20.45
CA ARG A 412 -26.69 -6.86 21.65
C ARG A 412 -26.36 -5.93 22.80
N VAL A 413 -27.01 -6.16 23.94
CA VAL A 413 -26.82 -5.44 25.21
C VAL A 413 -26.80 -6.41 26.39
N ALA A 414 -26.48 -7.68 26.11
CA ALA A 414 -26.54 -8.75 27.09
C ALA A 414 -25.59 -8.52 28.27
N ASN A 415 -25.87 -9.07 29.46
CA ASN A 415 -25.00 -8.97 30.64
C ASN A 415 -24.73 -7.50 31.03
N ASN A 416 -25.80 -6.78 31.42
CA ASN A 416 -25.81 -5.39 31.88
C ASN A 416 -26.84 -5.23 33.03
N ASN A 417 -27.05 -4.00 33.53
CA ASN A 417 -27.99 -3.66 34.60
C ASN A 417 -29.29 -2.99 34.08
N LEU A 418 -29.70 -3.28 32.83
CA LEU A 418 -30.85 -2.62 32.19
C LEU A 418 -32.16 -3.06 32.84
N VAL A 419 -33.11 -2.13 32.93
CA VAL A 419 -34.41 -2.28 33.60
C VAL A 419 -35.58 -1.91 32.68
N GLY A 420 -36.80 -2.19 33.14
CA GLY A 420 -38.04 -1.87 32.42
C GLY A 420 -38.47 -2.97 31.44
N GLY A 421 -39.52 -2.70 30.66
CA GLY A 421 -40.05 -3.62 29.66
C GLY A 421 -39.41 -3.45 28.28
N ILE A 422 -39.72 -4.37 27.35
CA ILE A 422 -39.27 -4.26 25.95
C ILE A 422 -40.13 -3.20 25.21
N PRO A 423 -39.58 -2.06 24.77
CA PRO A 423 -40.35 -0.94 24.23
C PRO A 423 -40.56 -1.03 22.71
N VAL A 424 -41.26 -2.07 22.27
CA VAL A 424 -41.71 -2.22 20.87
C VAL A 424 -43.15 -1.73 20.76
N VAL A 425 -43.41 -0.77 19.87
CA VAL A 425 -44.71 -0.09 19.77
C VAL A 425 -45.39 -0.40 18.43
N SER A 426 -46.68 -0.74 18.45
CA SER A 426 -47.44 -0.92 17.21
C SER A 426 -47.74 0.43 16.52
N PHE A 427 -47.22 0.61 15.30
CA PHE A 427 -47.58 1.74 14.42
C PHE A 427 -49.08 1.87 14.08
N LEU A 428 -49.90 0.88 14.45
CA LEU A 428 -51.36 0.90 14.27
C LEU A 428 -52.12 1.69 15.36
N SER A 429 -51.45 2.26 16.37
CA SER A 429 -52.12 2.93 17.50
C SER A 429 -51.62 4.35 17.84
N SER A 430 -50.81 4.98 17.00
CA SER A 430 -50.39 6.38 17.21
C SER A 430 -51.33 7.37 16.51
N SER A 431 -52.40 7.76 17.20
CA SER A 431 -53.23 8.92 16.84
C SER A 431 -52.84 10.19 17.63
N ALA A 432 -51.56 10.29 18.02
CA ALA A 432 -51.04 11.36 18.86
C ALA A 432 -49.73 11.92 18.30
N ILE A 433 -49.85 12.72 17.23
CA ILE A 433 -48.82 13.69 16.86
C ILE A 433 -49.05 14.92 17.77
N PRO A 434 -48.10 15.32 18.62
CA PRO A 434 -48.15 16.62 19.29
C PRO A 434 -48.11 17.71 18.21
N GLY A 435 -49.18 18.48 18.09
CA GLY A 435 -49.32 19.44 17.00
C GLY A 435 -48.52 20.71 17.23
N GLU A 436 -47.51 20.94 16.38
CA GLU A 436 -47.21 22.26 15.83
C GLU A 436 -46.38 22.14 14.54
N LEU A 437 -46.46 23.14 13.66
CA LEU A 437 -45.73 23.24 12.38
C LEU A 437 -46.13 22.26 11.25
N LEU A 438 -47.35 22.40 10.73
CA LEU A 438 -47.66 22.08 9.33
C LEU A 438 -48.35 23.27 8.63
N SER A 439 -47.63 23.90 7.70
CA SER A 439 -48.23 24.76 6.67
C SER A 439 -48.61 23.91 5.44
N PRO A 440 -49.81 24.08 4.84
CA PRO A 440 -50.37 23.08 3.93
C PRO A 440 -50.08 23.35 2.45
N THR A 441 -48.86 23.03 1.98
CA THR A 441 -48.55 23.06 0.52
C THR A 441 -47.63 21.92 0.06
N SER A 442 -48.14 20.67 0.07
CA SER A 442 -47.94 19.70 -1.02
C SER A 442 -48.61 18.36 -0.69
N ILE A 443 -49.71 18.05 -1.39
CA ILE A 443 -50.26 16.70 -1.42
C ILE A 443 -49.40 15.90 -2.41
N SER A 444 -48.48 15.08 -1.90
CA SER A 444 -47.83 14.01 -2.67
C SER A 444 -48.41 12.67 -2.24
N SER A 445 -49.08 12.00 -3.15
CA SER A 445 -49.84 10.77 -2.89
C SER A 445 -48.96 9.52 -2.92
N THR A 446 -48.08 9.38 -1.92
CA THR A 446 -47.42 8.11 -1.59
C THR A 446 -47.81 7.71 -0.16
N PRO A 447 -48.39 6.51 0.08
CA PRO A 447 -48.56 6.02 1.45
C PRO A 447 -47.17 5.93 2.11
N PRO A 448 -47.04 6.21 3.42
CA PRO A 448 -45.76 6.06 4.09
C PRO A 448 -45.31 4.62 3.94
N ALA A 449 -44.10 4.43 3.40
CA ALA A 449 -43.50 3.11 3.31
C ALA A 449 -43.44 2.53 4.73
N VAL A 450 -44.07 1.37 4.92
CA VAL A 450 -44.03 0.68 6.21
C VAL A 450 -42.57 0.37 6.50
N LEU A 451 -41.99 1.09 7.47
CA LEU A 451 -40.62 0.92 7.93
C LEU A 451 -40.52 -0.39 8.70
N PHE A 452 -40.37 -1.50 7.97
CA PHE A 452 -40.03 -2.78 8.55
C PHE A 452 -38.61 -2.70 9.14
N SER A 453 -38.49 -3.04 10.42
CA SER A 453 -37.20 -3.12 11.09
C SER A 453 -36.32 -4.20 10.44
N PRO A 454 -35.07 -3.91 10.06
CA PRO A 454 -34.15 -4.87 9.46
C PRO A 454 -33.47 -5.78 10.49
N LEU A 455 -33.88 -5.72 11.76
CA LEU A 455 -33.25 -6.42 12.88
C LEU A 455 -33.34 -7.95 12.72
N GLN A 456 -32.18 -8.61 12.80
CA GLN A 456 -31.99 -10.06 12.67
C GLN A 456 -31.53 -10.71 13.97
N VAL A 457 -30.68 -10.03 14.74
CA VAL A 457 -30.16 -10.51 16.03
C VAL A 457 -30.53 -9.50 17.11
N LEU A 458 -31.30 -9.96 18.09
CA LEU A 458 -31.64 -9.22 19.29
C LEU A 458 -31.23 -10.03 20.53
N ASP A 459 -30.22 -9.56 21.24
CA ASP A 459 -29.77 -10.16 22.51
C ASP A 459 -29.88 -9.16 23.66
N LEU A 460 -30.85 -9.42 24.53
CA LEU A 460 -31.14 -8.66 25.75
C LEU A 460 -30.89 -9.51 27.03
N SER A 461 -30.18 -10.63 26.90
CA SER A 461 -30.04 -11.60 28.00
C SER A 461 -29.24 -11.07 29.19
N PHE A 462 -29.36 -11.70 30.36
CA PHE A 462 -28.61 -11.35 31.57
C PHE A 462 -28.73 -9.87 31.94
N ASN A 463 -29.97 -9.39 32.12
CA ASN A 463 -30.30 -8.03 32.56
C ASN A 463 -31.37 -8.10 33.66
N SER A 464 -31.91 -6.95 34.11
CA SER A 464 -33.03 -6.85 35.06
C SER A 464 -34.32 -6.37 34.37
N LEU A 465 -34.52 -6.78 33.09
CA LEU A 465 -35.69 -6.42 32.31
C LEU A 465 -36.92 -7.18 32.82
N ASN A 466 -38.06 -6.50 32.89
CA ASN A 466 -39.26 -7.00 33.56
C ASN A 466 -40.54 -6.74 32.74
N GLY A 467 -41.71 -6.88 33.38
CA GLY A 467 -43.00 -6.82 32.69
C GLY A 467 -43.26 -8.09 31.88
N SER A 468 -44.10 -8.00 30.84
CA SER A 468 -44.41 -9.12 29.95
C SER A 468 -43.75 -8.96 28.58
N ILE A 469 -43.34 -10.06 27.95
CA ILE A 469 -42.88 -10.05 26.55
C ILE A 469 -44.04 -9.52 25.67
N PRO A 470 -43.87 -8.39 24.95
CA PRO A 470 -44.94 -7.78 24.18
C PRO A 470 -45.31 -8.63 22.96
N GLN A 471 -46.58 -8.60 22.55
CA GLN A 471 -47.04 -9.29 21.33
C GLN A 471 -46.47 -8.62 20.06
N GLU A 472 -46.17 -7.33 20.19
CA GLU A 472 -45.62 -6.40 19.22
C GLU A 472 -44.21 -6.80 18.76
N ILE A 473 -43.47 -7.60 19.54
CA ILE A 473 -42.16 -8.14 19.12
C ILE A 473 -42.26 -8.96 17.83
N ALA A 474 -43.44 -9.49 17.52
CA ALA A 474 -43.75 -10.16 16.25
C ALA A 474 -43.75 -9.22 15.02
N SER A 475 -43.64 -7.90 15.21
CA SER A 475 -43.44 -6.94 14.12
C SER A 475 -42.01 -6.92 13.58
N LEU A 476 -41.03 -7.41 14.36
CA LEU A 476 -39.62 -7.55 13.99
C LEU A 476 -39.44 -8.78 13.09
N SER A 477 -40.15 -8.81 11.96
CA SER A 477 -40.34 -10.01 11.14
C SER A 477 -39.05 -10.61 10.55
N GLY A 478 -37.95 -9.85 10.53
CA GLY A 478 -36.63 -10.27 10.09
C GLY A 478 -35.79 -11.02 11.14
N LEU A 479 -36.26 -11.15 12.39
CA LEU A 479 -35.49 -11.79 13.46
C LEU A 479 -35.15 -13.26 13.13
N VAL A 480 -33.86 -13.58 13.28
CA VAL A 480 -33.24 -14.91 13.20
C VAL A 480 -32.85 -15.41 14.59
N VAL A 481 -32.37 -14.51 15.46
CA VAL A 481 -31.98 -14.79 16.84
C VAL A 481 -32.70 -13.85 17.80
N LEU A 482 -33.42 -14.41 18.77
CA LEU A 482 -34.02 -13.70 19.89
C LEU A 482 -33.57 -14.34 21.20
N ASN A 483 -32.76 -13.62 21.96
CA ASN A 483 -32.28 -14.06 23.27
C ASN A 483 -32.73 -13.06 24.36
N LEU A 484 -33.60 -13.52 25.25
CA LEU A 484 -34.13 -12.80 26.41
C LEU A 484 -33.79 -13.51 27.73
N GLY A 485 -32.93 -14.54 27.70
CA GLY A 485 -32.66 -15.39 28.84
C GLY A 485 -32.01 -14.66 30.02
N GLY A 486 -32.26 -15.07 31.27
CA GLY A 486 -31.67 -14.43 32.44
C GLY A 486 -32.20 -13.01 32.68
N ASN A 487 -33.52 -12.86 32.81
CA ASN A 487 -34.20 -11.59 33.08
C ASN A 487 -35.38 -11.83 34.06
N ASP A 488 -36.11 -10.78 34.42
CA ASP A 488 -37.28 -10.82 35.29
C ASP A 488 -38.61 -10.82 34.50
N PHE A 489 -38.64 -11.31 33.25
CA PHE A 489 -39.86 -11.30 32.44
C PHE A 489 -40.94 -12.23 33.02
N THR A 490 -42.17 -11.71 33.05
CA THR A 490 -43.37 -12.35 33.59
C THR A 490 -44.45 -12.53 32.51
N GLY A 491 -45.63 -13.03 32.88
CA GLY A 491 -46.72 -13.27 31.94
C GLY A 491 -46.49 -14.51 31.06
N GLY A 492 -47.28 -14.67 30.01
CA GLY A 492 -47.19 -15.84 29.11
C GLY A 492 -46.37 -15.58 27.85
N ILE A 493 -45.82 -16.65 27.28
CA ILE A 493 -45.12 -16.59 25.97
C ILE A 493 -46.14 -16.19 24.88
N PRO A 494 -45.95 -15.09 24.13
CA PRO A 494 -46.89 -14.66 23.11
C PRO A 494 -47.03 -15.67 21.96
N SER A 495 -48.26 -16.05 21.62
CA SER A 495 -48.53 -16.92 20.45
C SER A 495 -48.18 -16.23 19.12
N GLN A 496 -48.12 -14.90 19.12
CA GLN A 496 -47.73 -14.05 18.01
C GLN A 496 -46.28 -14.27 17.56
N LEU A 497 -45.41 -14.84 18.42
CA LEU A 497 -44.05 -15.25 18.03
C LEU A 497 -44.05 -16.17 16.81
N SER A 498 -45.10 -16.98 16.60
CA SER A 498 -45.31 -17.80 15.39
C SER A 498 -45.23 -17.04 14.06
N ARG A 499 -45.38 -15.70 14.07
CA ARG A 499 -45.25 -14.84 12.88
C ARG A 499 -43.81 -14.56 12.47
N LEU A 500 -42.82 -14.80 13.34
CA LEU A 500 -41.40 -14.60 13.06
C LEU A 500 -40.86 -15.75 12.20
N ARG A 501 -41.13 -15.71 10.89
CA ARG A 501 -40.90 -16.81 9.95
C ARG A 501 -39.42 -17.16 9.69
N TYR A 502 -38.51 -16.30 10.09
CA TYR A 502 -37.06 -16.49 9.95
C TYR A 502 -36.37 -16.83 11.28
N LEU A 503 -37.11 -16.91 12.40
CA LEU A 503 -36.52 -17.12 13.72
C LEU A 503 -35.99 -18.56 13.84
N GLU A 504 -34.67 -18.69 13.95
CA GLU A 504 -33.97 -19.97 14.11
C GLU A 504 -33.66 -20.25 15.58
N ASN A 505 -33.27 -19.23 16.34
CA ASN A 505 -32.85 -19.38 17.73
C ASN A 505 -33.73 -18.55 18.67
N LEU A 506 -34.31 -19.20 19.68
CA LEU A 506 -35.13 -18.58 20.72
C LEU A 506 -34.70 -19.05 22.12
N ASP A 507 -34.15 -18.14 22.91
CA ASP A 507 -33.85 -18.37 24.33
C ASP A 507 -34.69 -17.42 25.20
N LEU A 508 -35.53 -18.00 26.04
CA LEU A 508 -36.36 -17.32 27.06
C LEU A 508 -36.08 -17.89 28.46
N SER A 509 -34.94 -18.55 28.64
CA SER A 509 -34.64 -19.29 29.88
C SER A 509 -34.38 -18.38 31.08
N SER A 510 -34.42 -18.92 32.29
CA SER A 510 -34.07 -18.21 33.53
C SER A 510 -34.83 -16.88 33.65
N ASN A 511 -36.16 -16.99 33.68
CA ASN A 511 -37.13 -15.90 33.75
C ASN A 511 -38.32 -16.31 34.65
N HIS A 512 -39.35 -15.46 34.74
CA HIS A 512 -40.58 -15.70 35.52
C HIS A 512 -41.82 -15.92 34.63
N LEU A 513 -41.64 -16.50 33.43
CA LEU A 513 -42.72 -16.74 32.48
C LEU A 513 -43.66 -17.85 32.96
N ARG A 514 -44.97 -17.63 32.80
CA ARG A 514 -46.06 -18.42 33.38
C ARG A 514 -47.06 -18.90 32.33
N GLY A 515 -47.90 -19.84 32.74
CA GLY A 515 -48.96 -20.38 31.89
C GLY A 515 -48.44 -21.41 30.87
N ARG A 516 -49.24 -21.64 29.82
CA ARG A 516 -49.00 -22.72 28.84
C ARG A 516 -48.07 -22.27 27.71
N ILE A 517 -47.20 -23.16 27.28
CA ILE A 517 -46.40 -22.99 26.06
C ILE A 517 -47.34 -22.98 24.84
N PRO A 518 -47.31 -21.96 23.96
CA PRO A 518 -48.11 -21.95 22.73
C PRO A 518 -47.83 -23.17 21.86
N ALA A 519 -48.89 -23.81 21.37
CA ALA A 519 -48.75 -24.95 20.45
C ALA A 519 -48.12 -24.55 19.09
N GLN A 520 -48.14 -23.27 18.76
CA GLN A 520 -47.63 -22.70 17.51
C GLN A 520 -46.47 -21.76 17.84
N LEU A 521 -45.25 -22.24 17.59
CA LEU A 521 -44.00 -21.47 17.54
C LEU A 521 -43.48 -21.47 16.08
N PRO A 522 -42.51 -20.62 15.70
CA PRO A 522 -41.97 -20.58 14.34
C PRO A 522 -41.57 -21.95 13.78
N SER A 523 -41.89 -22.17 12.51
CA SER A 523 -41.52 -23.38 11.77
C SER A 523 -40.02 -23.44 11.44
N SER A 524 -39.36 -22.29 11.33
CA SER A 524 -37.91 -22.10 11.10
C SER A 524 -37.04 -22.48 12.30
N LEU A 525 -37.64 -22.56 13.50
CA LEU A 525 -36.92 -22.62 14.77
C LEU A 525 -36.08 -23.91 14.90
N GLN A 526 -34.77 -23.75 15.00
CA GLN A 526 -33.75 -24.79 15.13
C GLN A 526 -33.36 -25.02 16.59
N THR A 527 -33.25 -23.95 17.39
CA THR A 527 -32.89 -24.04 18.82
C THR A 527 -33.89 -23.31 19.71
N LEU A 528 -34.32 -24.00 20.77
CA LEU A 528 -35.29 -23.51 21.75
C LEU A 528 -34.74 -23.73 23.16
N ASN A 529 -34.79 -22.72 24.02
CA ASN A 529 -34.51 -22.84 25.44
C ASN A 529 -35.55 -22.07 26.26
N LEU A 530 -36.34 -22.80 27.06
CA LEU A 530 -37.38 -22.29 27.96
C LEU A 530 -37.11 -22.69 29.42
N THR A 531 -35.92 -23.23 29.73
CA THR A 531 -35.57 -23.74 31.07
C THR A 531 -35.66 -22.66 32.14
N ASN A 532 -35.76 -23.03 33.43
CA ASN A 532 -35.78 -22.10 34.56
C ASN A 532 -36.86 -21.01 34.45
N ASN A 533 -38.12 -21.43 34.32
CA ASN A 533 -39.31 -20.57 34.32
C ASN A 533 -40.44 -21.18 35.18
N ASP A 534 -41.56 -20.47 35.30
CA ASP A 534 -42.80 -20.87 36.00
C ASP A 534 -43.86 -21.49 35.04
N LEU A 535 -43.45 -22.08 33.92
CA LEU A 535 -44.38 -22.58 32.90
C LEU A 535 -45.18 -23.80 33.40
N SER A 536 -46.42 -23.94 32.92
CA SER A 536 -47.35 -24.95 33.41
C SER A 536 -48.34 -25.49 32.37
N GLY A 537 -48.86 -26.70 32.62
CA GLY A 537 -49.79 -27.40 31.74
C GLY A 537 -49.10 -28.38 30.79
N HIS A 538 -49.85 -28.90 29.82
CA HIS A 538 -49.36 -29.95 28.93
C HIS A 538 -48.40 -29.41 27.87
N LEU A 539 -47.25 -30.08 27.70
CA LEU A 539 -46.30 -29.82 26.63
C LEU A 539 -46.91 -30.17 25.25
N PRO A 540 -46.92 -29.25 24.27
CA PRO A 540 -47.43 -29.55 22.93
C PRO A 540 -46.63 -30.67 22.23
N ALA A 541 -47.31 -31.71 21.75
CA ALA A 541 -46.68 -32.90 21.17
C ALA A 541 -45.79 -32.58 19.94
N ASN A 542 -46.18 -31.58 19.15
CA ASN A 542 -45.43 -31.10 17.98
C ASN A 542 -44.13 -30.35 18.33
N LEU A 543 -43.97 -29.90 19.59
CA LEU A 543 -42.72 -29.34 20.09
C LEU A 543 -41.81 -30.44 20.64
N LEU A 544 -42.37 -31.46 21.30
CA LEU A 544 -41.63 -32.64 21.77
C LEU A 544 -41.03 -33.48 20.63
N SER A 545 -41.65 -33.46 19.44
CA SER A 545 -41.08 -34.09 18.24
C SER A 545 -39.97 -33.25 17.57
N ARG A 546 -39.81 -31.97 17.95
CA ARG A 546 -38.82 -31.04 17.36
C ARG A 546 -37.66 -30.71 18.29
N PHE A 547 -37.87 -30.67 19.60
CA PHE A 547 -36.90 -30.20 20.59
C PHE A 547 -36.73 -31.19 21.75
N PRO A 548 -35.50 -31.36 22.27
CA PRO A 548 -35.24 -32.27 23.39
C PRO A 548 -35.88 -31.78 24.69
N LEU A 549 -36.07 -32.68 25.67
CA LEU A 549 -36.60 -32.31 26.99
C LEU A 549 -35.74 -31.28 27.73
N SER A 550 -34.44 -31.20 27.43
CA SER A 550 -33.52 -30.18 27.94
C SER A 550 -33.83 -28.76 27.46
N SER A 551 -34.67 -28.59 26.43
CA SER A 551 -35.21 -27.28 26.04
C SER A 551 -36.29 -26.77 27.00
N PHE A 552 -36.86 -27.63 27.86
CA PHE A 552 -37.99 -27.31 28.74
C PHE A 552 -37.67 -27.50 30.24
N PHE A 553 -36.69 -28.34 30.57
CA PHE A 553 -36.26 -28.64 31.94
C PHE A 553 -34.74 -28.44 32.09
N PRO A 554 -34.23 -27.97 33.25
CA PRO A 554 -34.90 -27.85 34.55
C PRO A 554 -35.81 -26.62 34.70
N GLY A 555 -36.37 -26.43 35.91
CA GLY A 555 -37.10 -25.22 36.32
C GLY A 555 -38.61 -25.31 36.27
N ASN A 556 -39.18 -25.69 35.12
CA ASN A 556 -40.62 -25.63 34.85
C ASN A 556 -41.42 -26.78 35.52
N ALA A 557 -41.51 -26.78 36.84
CA ALA A 557 -42.14 -27.86 37.62
C ALA A 557 -43.64 -28.06 37.33
N GLY A 558 -44.32 -27.07 36.74
CA GLY A 558 -45.74 -27.15 36.38
C GLY A 558 -46.03 -27.83 35.03
N LEU A 559 -45.00 -28.17 34.23
CA LEU A 559 -45.18 -28.77 32.91
C LEU A 559 -45.43 -30.29 32.99
N VAL A 560 -46.40 -30.76 32.22
CA VAL A 560 -46.78 -32.18 32.10
C VAL A 560 -46.40 -32.69 30.73
N VAL A 561 -45.60 -33.75 30.66
CA VAL A 561 -45.22 -34.43 29.42
C VAL A 561 -46.35 -35.39 29.01
N PRO A 562 -46.98 -35.24 27.81
CA PRO A 562 -47.97 -36.21 27.34
C PRO A 562 -47.40 -37.63 27.25
N GLY A 563 -48.15 -38.61 27.76
CA GLY A 563 -47.75 -40.03 27.73
C GLY A 563 -47.03 -40.55 28.98
N SER A 564 -46.69 -39.69 29.96
CA SER A 564 -46.12 -40.15 31.24
C SER A 564 -47.20 -40.77 32.15
N SER A 565 -47.49 -42.06 31.94
CA SER A 565 -48.45 -42.82 32.75
C SER A 565 -47.88 -43.15 34.14
N GLY A 566 -48.17 -42.32 35.15
CA GLY A 566 -48.12 -42.66 36.59
C GLY A 566 -46.74 -42.89 37.22
N ALA A 567 -45.71 -43.24 36.46
CA ALA A 567 -44.33 -43.21 36.92
C ALA A 567 -43.84 -41.75 36.87
N GLY A 568 -43.33 -41.25 38.00
CA GLY A 568 -42.98 -39.84 38.14
C GLY A 568 -42.01 -39.37 37.05
N ILE A 569 -42.18 -38.11 36.61
CA ILE A 569 -41.12 -37.31 35.97
C ILE A 569 -39.82 -37.65 36.71
N PRO A 570 -38.71 -37.99 36.02
CA PRO A 570 -37.46 -38.31 36.68
C PRO A 570 -37.13 -37.16 37.61
N SER A 571 -37.29 -37.41 38.90
CA SER A 571 -36.86 -36.43 39.86
C SER A 571 -35.35 -36.41 39.72
N LEU A 572 -34.84 -35.38 39.05
CA LEU A 572 -33.75 -34.59 39.61
C LEU A 572 -34.26 -34.03 40.94
N ARG A 573 -34.48 -34.96 41.89
CA ARG A 573 -34.32 -34.72 43.30
C ARG A 573 -32.95 -34.09 43.35
N SER A 574 -32.96 -32.79 43.65
CA SER A 574 -32.11 -32.31 44.73
C SER A 574 -31.85 -33.50 45.66
N ARG A 575 -30.62 -34.00 45.60
CA ARG A 575 -30.00 -34.47 46.82
C ARG A 575 -30.10 -33.25 47.76
N ARG A 576 -31.17 -33.23 48.56
CA ARG A 576 -31.00 -33.17 50.00
C ARG A 576 -30.11 -34.35 50.35
N GLY A 577 -28.81 -34.18 50.09
CA GLY A 577 -27.84 -34.71 50.99
C GLY A 577 -28.26 -34.20 52.35
N LYS A 578 -28.49 -35.14 53.27
CA LYS A 578 -27.86 -35.03 54.59
C LYS A 578 -26.51 -34.35 54.32
N GLY A 579 -26.36 -33.10 54.78
CA GLY A 579 -25.43 -32.13 54.18
C GLY A 579 -24.11 -32.79 53.86
N LEU A 580 -23.68 -32.74 52.58
CA LEU A 580 -22.59 -33.55 52.03
C LEU A 580 -21.50 -33.72 53.09
N SER A 581 -21.25 -34.97 53.53
CA SER A 581 -20.14 -35.22 54.44
C SER A 581 -18.87 -34.64 53.81
N SER A 582 -17.96 -34.17 54.65
CA SER A 582 -16.80 -33.36 54.25
C SER A 582 -16.06 -33.97 53.04
N ALA A 583 -16.00 -35.30 52.98
CA ALA A 583 -15.45 -36.09 51.87
C ALA A 583 -16.06 -35.82 50.48
N VAL A 584 -17.37 -35.59 50.35
CA VAL A 584 -18.02 -35.40 49.02
C VAL A 584 -17.86 -33.98 48.51
N LYS A 585 -17.86 -32.97 49.41
CA LYS A 585 -17.44 -31.60 49.02
C LYS A 585 -15.96 -31.57 48.65
N ALA A 586 -15.11 -32.26 49.42
CA ALA A 586 -13.70 -32.46 49.08
C ALA A 586 -13.52 -33.24 47.76
N GLY A 587 -14.43 -34.15 47.40
CA GLY A 587 -14.40 -34.86 46.11
C GLY A 587 -14.83 -34.01 44.92
N LEU A 588 -15.75 -33.05 45.10
CA LEU A 588 -16.20 -32.14 44.03
C LEU A 588 -15.23 -30.96 43.85
N ILE A 589 -14.73 -30.39 44.95
CA ILE A 589 -13.59 -29.45 44.94
C ILE A 589 -12.36 -30.18 44.40
N GLY A 590 -12.09 -31.40 44.85
CA GLY A 590 -11.01 -32.25 44.35
C GLY A 590 -11.17 -32.64 42.88
N GLY A 591 -12.40 -32.72 42.36
CA GLY A 591 -12.68 -32.93 40.93
C GLY A 591 -12.46 -31.67 40.10
N CYS A 592 -12.87 -30.50 40.58
CA CYS A 592 -12.55 -29.22 39.93
C CYS A 592 -11.07 -28.87 40.04
N VAL A 593 -10.42 -29.18 41.16
CA VAL A 593 -8.97 -29.07 41.36
C VAL A 593 -8.23 -30.11 40.52
N ALA A 594 -8.74 -31.34 40.37
CA ALA A 594 -8.17 -32.30 39.43
C ALA A 594 -8.34 -31.83 37.98
N ALA A 595 -9.49 -31.24 37.61
CA ALA A 595 -9.70 -30.68 36.28
C ALA A 595 -8.79 -29.47 36.03
N THR A 596 -8.64 -28.54 36.97
CA THR A 596 -7.69 -27.43 36.82
C THR A 596 -6.24 -27.87 36.94
N VAL A 597 -5.90 -28.88 37.74
CA VAL A 597 -4.55 -29.51 37.76
C VAL A 597 -4.30 -30.30 36.48
N ILE A 598 -5.30 -30.90 35.84
CA ILE A 598 -5.18 -31.52 34.51
C ILE A 598 -5.02 -30.43 33.44
N ILE A 599 -5.78 -29.34 33.49
CA ILE A 599 -5.61 -28.20 32.57
C ILE A 599 -4.25 -27.52 32.78
N ILE A 600 -3.81 -27.33 34.02
CA ILE A 600 -2.48 -26.82 34.37
C ILE A 600 -1.40 -27.84 34.01
N ALA A 601 -1.63 -29.15 34.14
CA ALA A 601 -0.68 -30.18 33.70
C ALA A 601 -0.65 -30.31 32.18
N ILE A 602 -1.74 -30.03 31.47
CA ILE A 602 -1.77 -29.92 30.00
C ILE A 602 -1.05 -28.63 29.58
N ALA A 603 -1.28 -27.51 30.26
CA ALA A 603 -0.56 -26.26 30.02
C ALA A 603 0.93 -26.37 30.36
N LEU A 604 1.30 -27.08 31.43
CA LEU A 604 2.68 -27.41 31.81
C LEU A 604 3.28 -28.51 30.93
N PHE A 605 2.48 -29.41 30.34
CA PHE A 605 2.93 -30.38 29.35
C PHE A 605 3.17 -29.69 27.99
N VAL A 606 2.34 -28.74 27.61
CA VAL A 606 2.56 -27.85 26.46
C VAL A 606 3.78 -26.97 26.71
N TYR A 607 3.88 -26.33 27.89
CA TYR A 607 5.04 -25.52 28.28
C TYR A 607 6.33 -26.32 28.40
N SER A 608 6.29 -27.56 28.90
CA SER A 608 7.45 -28.46 28.93
C SER A 608 7.72 -29.16 27.60
N ARG A 609 6.76 -29.23 26.67
CA ARG A 609 7.02 -29.57 25.24
C ARG A 609 7.67 -28.40 24.51
N LEU A 610 7.28 -27.17 24.82
CA LEU A 610 7.92 -25.94 24.35
C LEU A 610 9.34 -25.81 24.93
N GLN A 611 9.54 -26.08 26.24
CA GLN A 611 10.88 -26.13 26.83
C GLN A 611 11.68 -27.40 26.46
N ALA A 612 11.06 -28.52 26.10
CA ALA A 612 11.78 -29.68 25.58
C ALA A 612 12.25 -29.47 24.12
N ALA A 613 11.57 -28.60 23.36
CA ALA A 613 12.12 -28.10 22.11
C ALA A 613 13.38 -27.23 22.33
N ASP A 614 13.47 -26.55 23.48
CA ASP A 614 14.67 -25.82 23.94
C ASP A 614 15.74 -26.79 24.50
N LYS A 615 15.32 -27.81 25.28
CA LYS A 615 16.19 -28.78 25.95
C LYS A 615 16.73 -29.92 25.09
N ASN A 616 16.20 -30.15 23.90
CA ASN A 616 16.87 -31.00 22.91
C ASN A 616 18.18 -30.35 22.37
N SER A 617 18.53 -29.13 22.80
CA SER A 617 19.88 -28.56 22.64
C SER A 617 20.81 -28.80 23.85
N SER A 618 20.30 -29.36 24.96
CA SER A 618 20.99 -29.37 26.26
C SER A 618 20.70 -30.61 27.11
N ASP A 619 20.87 -31.80 26.52
CA ASP A 619 21.21 -33.03 27.25
C ASP A 619 22.03 -34.03 26.39
N GLU A 620 23.06 -33.52 25.69
CA GLU A 620 24.29 -34.31 25.42
C GLU A 620 25.37 -33.87 26.42
N ARG A 621 25.08 -34.02 27.72
CA ARG A 621 26.04 -34.04 28.84
C ARG A 621 25.33 -34.39 30.15
N ASP A 622 25.45 -35.65 30.57
CA ASP A 622 26.09 -35.92 31.86
C ASP A 622 26.46 -37.39 32.04
N VAL A 623 27.77 -37.66 32.09
CA VAL A 623 28.35 -38.92 32.53
C VAL A 623 29.51 -38.62 33.48
N VAL A 624 29.32 -38.97 34.75
CA VAL A 624 30.33 -39.16 35.83
C VAL A 624 30.85 -37.92 36.60
N LYS A 625 30.23 -37.74 37.78
CA LYS A 625 30.80 -37.60 39.14
C LYS A 625 32.12 -36.82 39.38
N SER A 626 31.99 -35.90 40.34
CA SER A 626 32.96 -35.27 41.27
C SER A 626 34.03 -36.24 41.88
N PRO A 627 35.20 -35.76 42.40
CA PRO A 627 35.26 -34.71 43.44
C PRO A 627 36.54 -33.82 43.64
N HIS A 628 36.40 -32.88 44.59
CA HIS A 628 37.42 -32.20 45.43
C HIS A 628 38.30 -31.03 44.91
N ARG A 629 37.92 -29.82 45.37
CA ARG A 629 38.68 -28.89 46.25
C ARG A 629 40.17 -28.59 45.94
N LEU A 630 40.47 -27.32 45.66
CA LEU A 630 41.63 -26.58 46.20
C LEU A 630 41.39 -25.05 46.13
N GLU A 631 41.95 -24.31 47.09
CA GLU A 631 41.84 -22.84 47.28
C GLU A 631 43.18 -22.13 46.94
N PHE A 632 43.22 -20.79 47.11
CA PHE A 632 44.38 -19.87 46.97
C PHE A 632 44.83 -19.56 45.51
N GLY A 633 45.27 -18.35 45.12
CA GLY A 633 45.41 -17.05 45.81
C GLY A 633 46.11 -16.01 44.88
N PRO A 634 45.98 -14.67 45.12
CA PRO A 634 46.55 -13.58 44.27
C PRO A 634 48.02 -13.22 44.71
N PRO A 635 48.73 -12.11 44.30
CA PRO A 635 48.29 -10.88 43.59
C PRO A 635 49.29 -10.14 42.62
N SER A 636 48.84 -8.99 42.08
CA SER A 636 49.58 -7.68 41.98
C SER A 636 50.22 -7.18 40.65
N ALA A 637 49.79 -5.97 40.23
CA ALA A 637 50.50 -4.82 39.59
C ALA A 637 51.34 -5.01 38.29
N ALA A 638 51.45 -4.07 37.33
CA ALA A 638 51.42 -2.60 37.43
C ALA A 638 51.29 -1.86 36.06
N LYS A 639 50.78 -0.60 36.13
CA LYS A 639 51.16 0.62 35.36
C LYS A 639 51.22 0.64 33.81
N ALA A 640 50.19 1.25 33.23
CA ALA A 640 50.19 2.55 32.52
C ALA A 640 51.48 3.11 31.85
N GLY A 641 51.31 3.63 30.63
CA GLY A 641 52.23 4.57 29.97
C GLY A 641 51.84 4.87 28.52
N ALA A 642 51.17 6.01 28.26
CA ALA A 642 50.89 6.49 26.90
C ALA A 642 51.95 7.50 26.46
N SER A 643 52.24 7.60 25.14
CA SER A 643 52.18 8.87 24.38
C SER A 643 52.91 8.85 23.00
N VAL A 644 52.48 9.80 22.16
CA VAL A 644 53.13 10.40 20.98
C VAL A 644 53.14 9.64 19.63
N SER A 645 52.71 10.42 18.63
CA SER A 645 52.57 10.23 17.19
C SER A 645 53.84 10.51 16.36
N LEU A 646 53.93 10.01 15.11
CA LEU A 646 54.15 10.78 13.85
C LEU A 646 54.80 10.00 12.68
N SER A 647 54.30 10.28 11.47
CA SER A 647 55.01 10.39 10.17
C SER A 647 55.22 9.20 9.18
N ARG A 648 55.03 9.58 7.91
CA ARG A 648 55.58 9.10 6.60
C ARG A 648 57.10 8.73 6.67
N GLU A 649 57.73 8.00 5.74
CA GLU A 649 57.45 7.70 4.31
C GLU A 649 58.29 6.50 3.73
N GLN A 650 58.05 6.15 2.46
CA GLN A 650 58.97 5.52 1.47
C GLN A 650 59.42 4.03 1.60
N LEU A 651 59.19 3.23 0.53
CA LEU A 651 60.24 2.74 -0.40
C LEU A 651 59.69 1.85 -1.55
N LEU A 652 60.33 1.93 -2.73
CA LEU A 652 60.15 1.06 -3.93
C LEU A 652 61.29 0.01 -4.00
N PRO A 653 61.18 -1.04 -4.85
CA PRO A 653 61.93 -1.01 -6.12
C PRO A 653 61.26 -1.69 -7.37
N GLN A 654 61.48 -1.08 -8.55
CA GLN A 654 62.13 -1.58 -9.80
C GLN A 654 62.06 -3.09 -10.21
N GLN A 655 62.26 -3.55 -11.47
CA GLN A 655 62.33 -3.06 -12.89
C GLN A 655 62.32 -4.32 -13.82
N GLY A 656 62.14 -4.24 -15.15
CA GLY A 656 62.25 -5.48 -15.97
C GLY A 656 62.04 -5.57 -17.51
N ASN A 657 62.43 -4.56 -18.32
CA ASN A 657 62.87 -4.67 -19.74
C ASN A 657 62.06 -5.29 -20.92
N VAL A 658 62.45 -4.82 -22.12
CA VAL A 658 61.98 -5.11 -23.49
C VAL A 658 63.13 -5.73 -24.32
N PRO A 659 62.87 -6.52 -25.37
CA PRO A 659 63.22 -6.11 -26.77
C PRO A 659 62.12 -6.56 -27.78
N GLY A 660 62.05 -6.16 -29.05
CA GLY A 660 62.82 -5.23 -29.90
C GLY A 660 62.30 -5.33 -31.36
N SER A 661 62.44 -4.29 -32.19
CA SER A 661 62.08 -4.28 -33.63
C SER A 661 63.28 -4.61 -34.54
N PRO A 662 63.08 -4.94 -35.84
CA PRO A 662 63.33 -3.91 -36.88
C PRO A 662 62.55 -4.02 -38.22
N GLU A 663 62.29 -2.83 -38.79
CA GLU A 663 62.43 -2.37 -40.19
C GLU A 663 61.83 -3.02 -41.47
N GLN A 664 61.50 -2.11 -42.40
CA GLN A 664 61.31 -2.21 -43.87
C GLN A 664 60.13 -3.08 -44.40
N GLY A 665 59.29 -2.63 -45.35
CA GLY A 665 59.17 -1.31 -45.98
C GLY A 665 58.71 -1.37 -47.44
N ASP A 666 57.42 -1.17 -47.73
CA ASP A 666 56.92 -0.64 -49.01
C ASP A 666 55.53 0.02 -48.82
N GLY A 667 55.10 0.88 -49.74
CA GLY A 667 54.12 1.95 -49.47
C GLY A 667 52.73 1.86 -50.13
N ARG A 668 52.06 3.03 -50.09
CA ARG A 668 50.65 3.34 -50.49
C ARG A 668 49.58 2.86 -49.51
N ASP A 669 48.56 3.62 -49.10
CA ASP A 669 48.23 5.05 -49.18
C ASP A 669 47.07 5.31 -48.18
N THR A 670 46.82 6.46 -47.52
CA THR A 670 47.46 7.79 -47.38
C THR A 670 47.21 8.31 -45.93
N LYS A 671 47.62 9.55 -45.57
CA LYS A 671 47.15 10.26 -44.36
C LYS A 671 46.73 11.71 -44.66
N LYS A 672 45.85 12.23 -43.80
CA LYS A 672 45.24 13.59 -43.77
C LYS A 672 46.16 14.78 -44.08
N LYS A 673 45.50 15.93 -44.40
CA LYS A 673 45.98 17.34 -44.50
C LYS A 673 46.64 17.67 -45.86
N GLN A 674 46.65 18.91 -46.35
CA GLN A 674 46.15 20.21 -45.84
C GLN A 674 45.85 21.18 -47.01
N GLU A 675 45.25 22.32 -46.68
CA GLU A 675 45.78 23.68 -46.93
C GLU A 675 44.96 24.72 -47.70
N GLY A 676 45.21 25.98 -47.32
CA GLY A 676 44.65 27.22 -47.85
C GLY A 676 43.96 28.06 -46.75
N LEU A 677 44.40 29.28 -46.39
CA LEU A 677 45.68 29.95 -46.62
C LEU A 677 45.80 31.14 -45.61
N LEU A 678 47.03 31.56 -45.29
CA LEU A 678 47.43 32.90 -44.78
C LEU A 678 46.88 33.47 -43.44
N THR A 679 47.81 33.47 -42.49
CA THR A 679 48.12 34.52 -41.49
C THR A 679 48.23 35.95 -42.11
N ARG A 680 48.37 37.12 -41.43
CA ARG A 680 48.95 37.45 -40.10
C ARG A 680 48.75 38.95 -39.71
N LYS A 681 48.39 39.24 -38.45
CA LYS A 681 48.76 40.40 -37.57
C LYS A 681 48.62 41.89 -38.01
N ARG A 682 48.28 42.70 -36.98
CA ARG A 682 48.41 44.18 -36.80
C ARG A 682 47.32 45.02 -37.52
N SER A 683 46.93 46.21 -37.03
CA SER A 683 47.54 47.10 -36.00
C SER A 683 46.52 47.80 -35.07
N LYS A 684 47.02 48.39 -33.97
CA LYS A 684 46.29 49.20 -33.00
C LYS A 684 45.86 50.56 -33.57
N SER A 685 44.73 51.08 -33.09
CA SER A 685 44.60 52.47 -32.62
C SER A 685 43.38 52.59 -31.68
N ARG A 686 43.43 53.56 -30.77
CA ARG A 686 42.36 53.87 -29.79
C ARG A 686 42.13 55.38 -29.83
N THR A 687 40.99 55.81 -30.34
CA THR A 687 40.42 57.13 -30.05
C THR A 687 38.91 57.12 -30.28
N THR A 688 38.21 57.81 -29.41
CA THR A 688 36.77 58.11 -29.44
C THR A 688 36.41 59.08 -30.56
N LEU A 689 35.17 59.00 -31.08
CA LEU A 689 34.23 60.12 -31.16
C LEU A 689 32.81 59.62 -31.51
N LEU A 690 31.83 60.53 -31.47
CA LEU A 690 30.40 60.26 -31.27
C LEU A 690 29.57 60.12 -32.56
N ASP A 691 28.33 59.66 -32.33
CA ASP A 691 27.07 60.18 -32.88
C ASP A 691 26.30 59.46 -34.01
N GLU A 692 25.02 59.85 -34.10
CA GLU A 692 23.85 59.10 -34.59
C GLU A 692 23.76 58.80 -36.10
N GLY A 693 22.87 57.86 -36.46
CA GLY A 693 22.29 57.79 -37.81
C GLY A 693 21.77 56.40 -38.21
N PRO A 694 20.46 56.20 -38.51
CA PRO A 694 19.90 54.87 -38.75
C PRO A 694 19.80 54.50 -40.24
N SER A 695 19.78 53.19 -40.56
CA SER A 695 18.70 52.51 -41.33
C SER A 695 19.14 51.30 -42.18
N SER A 696 18.22 50.32 -42.22
CA SER A 696 17.92 49.37 -43.31
C SER A 696 18.86 48.19 -43.67
N LEU A 697 18.22 47.01 -43.69
CA LEU A 697 18.50 45.78 -44.48
C LEU A 697 19.82 45.04 -44.15
N GLU A 698 19.89 43.71 -44.05
CA GLU A 698 19.05 42.62 -44.58
C GLU A 698 19.17 41.36 -43.67
N ARG A 699 18.21 40.42 -43.71
CA ARG A 699 18.36 39.11 -43.02
C ARG A 699 17.73 37.97 -43.84
N ALA A 700 18.54 36.94 -44.12
CA ALA A 700 18.18 35.75 -44.88
C ALA A 700 17.12 34.86 -44.16
N PRO A 701 16.45 33.93 -44.87
CA PRO A 701 15.03 33.64 -44.63
C PRO A 701 14.75 32.69 -43.46
N SER A 702 13.69 32.99 -42.69
CA SER A 702 13.06 32.02 -41.80
C SER A 702 12.15 31.06 -42.59
N GLN A 703 12.34 29.76 -42.37
CA GLN A 703 11.57 28.73 -43.05
C GLN A 703 10.18 28.59 -42.40
N LYS A 704 9.23 29.43 -42.84
CA LYS A 704 7.83 29.41 -42.37
C LYS A 704 7.16 28.10 -42.78
N VAL A 705 6.93 27.22 -41.81
CA VAL A 705 6.14 25.99 -42.02
C VAL A 705 4.66 26.31 -41.77
N ARG A 706 3.82 26.04 -42.76
CA ARG A 706 2.36 25.98 -42.60
C ARG A 706 1.94 24.51 -42.51
N SER A 707 1.02 24.19 -41.61
CA SER A 707 0.44 22.85 -41.51
C SER A 707 -0.34 22.50 -42.78
N PRO A 708 -0.11 21.34 -43.44
CA PRO A 708 -0.85 20.95 -44.64
C PRO A 708 -2.31 20.56 -44.37
N ASP A 709 -2.58 20.04 -43.17
CA ASP A 709 -3.87 19.49 -42.76
C ASP A 709 -4.66 20.51 -41.92
N LYS A 710 -5.96 20.66 -42.22
CA LYS A 710 -6.90 21.34 -41.31
C LYS A 710 -7.05 20.53 -40.03
N LEU A 711 -6.94 21.19 -38.86
CA LEU A 711 -7.10 20.56 -37.56
C LEU A 711 -8.56 20.14 -37.31
N ALA A 712 -8.91 18.92 -37.70
CA ALA A 712 -10.27 18.37 -37.68
C ALA A 712 -10.73 17.79 -36.31
N GLY A 713 -10.26 18.36 -35.20
CA GLY A 713 -10.51 17.86 -33.85
C GLY A 713 -10.94 18.91 -32.84
N ASP A 714 -11.11 18.50 -31.59
CA ASP A 714 -11.67 19.35 -30.55
C ASP A 714 -10.60 20.25 -29.91
N LEU A 715 -10.78 21.57 -29.98
CA LEU A 715 -10.02 22.54 -29.18
C LEU A 715 -10.73 22.77 -27.83
N PHE A 716 -10.01 22.57 -26.74
CA PHE A 716 -10.49 22.81 -25.38
C PHE A 716 -9.71 23.95 -24.75
N LEU A 717 -10.30 25.14 -24.76
CA LEU A 717 -9.82 26.29 -24.02
C LEU A 717 -10.23 26.13 -22.54
N LEU A 718 -9.26 26.32 -21.64
CA LEU A 718 -9.42 26.17 -20.19
C LEU A 718 -9.57 27.52 -19.48
N ASP A 719 -9.34 28.60 -20.20
CA ASP A 719 -9.43 29.98 -19.76
C ASP A 719 -10.24 30.78 -20.78
N SER A 720 -11.20 31.58 -20.30
CA SER A 720 -12.05 32.45 -21.10
C SER A 720 -11.35 33.75 -21.56
N SER A 721 -10.14 34.05 -21.09
CA SER A 721 -9.40 35.26 -21.49
C SER A 721 -8.84 35.21 -22.92
N ILE A 722 -8.78 34.02 -23.53
CA ILE A 722 -8.29 33.80 -24.89
C ILE A 722 -9.38 33.07 -25.67
N VAL A 723 -9.72 33.56 -26.86
CA VAL A 723 -10.66 32.94 -27.80
C VAL A 723 -10.03 32.92 -29.18
N PHE A 724 -9.88 31.73 -29.76
CA PHE A 724 -9.48 31.49 -31.15
C PHE A 724 -10.04 30.13 -31.61
N THR A 725 -10.18 29.94 -32.92
CA THR A 725 -10.70 28.70 -33.52
C THR A 725 -9.60 27.65 -33.80
N PRO A 726 -9.94 26.35 -33.91
CA PRO A 726 -9.00 25.33 -34.42
C PRO A 726 -8.41 25.72 -35.79
N GLU A 727 -9.21 26.37 -36.63
CA GLU A 727 -8.84 26.90 -37.93
C GLU A 727 -7.75 27.97 -37.82
N GLU A 728 -7.96 29.00 -36.98
CA GLU A 728 -6.96 30.05 -36.69
C GLU A 728 -5.65 29.47 -36.12
N LEU A 729 -5.74 28.47 -35.24
CA LEU A 729 -4.55 27.79 -34.72
C LEU A 729 -3.80 27.01 -35.82
N SER A 730 -4.53 26.44 -36.79
CA SER A 730 -3.95 25.68 -37.90
C SER A 730 -3.33 26.57 -38.99
N SER A 731 -3.86 27.78 -39.20
CA SER A 731 -3.37 28.76 -40.18
C SER A 731 -2.22 29.63 -39.65
N ALA A 732 -2.11 29.77 -38.32
CA ALA A 732 -1.11 30.57 -37.64
C ALA A 732 0.33 30.21 -38.09
N PRO A 733 1.15 31.19 -38.54
CA PRO A 733 2.57 30.94 -38.81
C PRO A 733 3.28 30.43 -37.56
N ALA A 734 3.95 29.28 -37.70
CA ALA A 734 4.62 28.58 -36.61
C ALA A 734 6.14 28.51 -36.82
N GLU A 735 6.90 28.81 -35.76
CA GLU A 735 8.36 28.67 -35.69
C GLU A 735 8.72 27.59 -34.64
N VAL A 736 9.67 26.70 -34.94
CA VAL A 736 10.09 25.66 -33.98
C VAL A 736 10.91 26.28 -32.85
N LEU A 737 10.47 26.12 -31.61
CA LEU A 737 11.18 26.55 -30.41
C LEU A 737 12.17 25.50 -29.92
N GLY A 738 11.81 24.21 -30.02
CA GLY A 738 12.68 23.12 -29.58
C GLY A 738 11.99 21.77 -29.55
N ARG A 739 12.76 20.71 -29.29
CA ARG A 739 12.28 19.33 -29.15
C ARG A 739 12.56 18.82 -27.74
N SER A 740 11.67 18.00 -27.23
CA SER A 740 11.72 17.40 -25.88
C SER A 740 11.33 15.93 -25.92
N SER A 741 11.54 15.21 -24.81
CA SER A 741 11.07 13.82 -24.62
C SER A 741 9.56 13.65 -24.87
N HIS A 742 8.77 14.72 -24.69
CA HIS A 742 7.32 14.72 -24.88
C HIS A 742 6.86 15.11 -26.29
N GLY A 743 7.76 15.63 -27.15
CA GLY A 743 7.41 16.17 -28.46
C GLY A 743 8.00 17.56 -28.72
N THR A 744 7.46 18.27 -29.72
CA THR A 744 8.04 19.50 -30.30
C THR A 744 7.25 20.74 -29.86
N SER A 745 7.94 21.77 -29.39
CA SER A 745 7.35 23.07 -29.06
C SER A 745 7.49 24.04 -30.23
N TYR A 746 6.43 24.78 -30.49
CA TYR A 746 6.33 25.80 -31.53
C TYR A 746 5.88 27.13 -30.93
N LYS A 747 6.33 28.24 -31.52
CA LYS A 747 5.76 29.56 -31.35
C LYS A 747 4.77 29.77 -32.49
N ALA A 748 3.49 29.88 -32.19
CA ALA A 748 2.44 30.24 -33.14
C ALA A 748 2.04 31.70 -32.92
N THR A 749 1.94 32.49 -33.99
CA THR A 749 1.39 33.85 -33.93
C THR A 749 0.00 33.85 -34.54
N LEU A 750 -1.03 34.11 -33.75
CA LEU A 750 -2.42 34.23 -34.22
C LEU A 750 -2.61 35.49 -35.06
N GLU A 751 -3.71 35.56 -35.83
CA GLU A 751 -4.02 36.70 -36.71
C GLU A 751 -4.20 38.02 -35.93
N ASN A 752 -4.67 37.95 -34.69
CA ASN A 752 -4.78 39.09 -33.77
C ASN A 752 -3.43 39.53 -33.16
N GLY A 753 -2.32 38.91 -33.54
CA GLY A 753 -0.97 39.19 -33.03
C GLY A 753 -0.61 38.49 -31.71
N HIS A 754 -1.55 37.79 -31.07
CA HIS A 754 -1.25 37.04 -29.84
C HIS A 754 -0.30 35.88 -30.13
N MET A 755 0.73 35.71 -29.30
CA MET A 755 1.76 34.68 -29.48
C MET A 755 1.56 33.55 -28.46
N LEU A 756 1.40 32.33 -28.98
CA LEU A 756 1.20 31.11 -28.22
C LEU A 756 2.42 30.19 -28.28
N ALA A 757 2.73 29.55 -27.16
CA ALA A 757 3.60 28.39 -27.13
C ALA A 757 2.72 27.13 -27.27
N VAL A 758 2.86 26.45 -28.42
CA VAL A 758 2.08 25.26 -28.77
C VAL A 758 3.00 24.05 -28.74
N LYS A 759 2.75 23.11 -27.83
CA LYS A 759 3.54 21.90 -27.67
C LYS A 759 2.82 20.70 -28.27
N TRP A 760 3.34 20.23 -29.39
CA TRP A 760 2.86 19.05 -30.10
C TRP A 760 3.40 17.79 -29.42
N LEU A 761 2.50 16.96 -28.90
CA LEU A 761 2.87 15.75 -28.15
C LEU A 761 3.22 14.60 -29.09
N ARG A 762 4.21 13.79 -28.69
CA ARG A 762 4.62 12.58 -29.40
C ARG A 762 3.58 11.46 -29.24
N GLU A 763 3.37 10.72 -30.32
CA GLU A 763 2.51 9.54 -30.39
C GLU A 763 2.80 8.51 -29.28
N GLY A 764 1.76 7.82 -28.78
CA GLY A 764 1.85 6.85 -27.69
C GLY A 764 2.20 7.41 -26.29
N LEU A 765 2.54 8.69 -26.14
CA LEU A 765 2.94 9.26 -24.85
C LEU A 765 1.79 9.88 -24.05
N ALA A 766 0.71 10.35 -24.68
CA ALA A 766 -0.44 10.92 -23.98
C ALA A 766 -1.36 9.83 -23.38
N LYS A 767 -1.97 10.10 -22.23
CA LYS A 767 -3.07 9.28 -21.70
C LYS A 767 -4.30 9.33 -22.61
N ASN A 768 -5.22 8.37 -22.47
CA ASN A 768 -6.52 8.39 -23.15
C ASN A 768 -7.31 9.69 -22.87
N LYS A 769 -8.21 10.06 -23.80
CA LYS A 769 -8.95 11.35 -23.80
C LYS A 769 -9.58 11.67 -22.44
N ALA A 770 -10.33 10.73 -21.86
CA ALA A 770 -11.02 10.94 -20.59
C ALA A 770 -10.08 11.20 -19.41
N ALA A 771 -8.95 10.47 -19.32
CA ALA A 771 -7.95 10.70 -18.29
C ALA A 771 -7.16 12.01 -18.52
N PHE A 772 -6.83 12.32 -19.78
CA PHE A 772 -6.13 13.55 -20.17
C PHE A 772 -6.97 14.78 -19.84
N THR A 773 -8.22 14.85 -20.33
CA THR A 773 -9.16 15.95 -20.08
C THR A 773 -9.37 16.23 -18.59
N ARG A 774 -9.52 15.18 -17.77
CA ARG A 774 -9.70 15.32 -16.31
C ARG A 774 -8.49 15.94 -15.61
N GLU A 775 -7.28 15.65 -16.08
CA GLU A 775 -6.04 16.18 -15.50
C GLU A 775 -5.73 17.58 -16.06
N ALA A 776 -5.90 17.81 -17.36
CA ALA A 776 -5.75 19.13 -17.98
C ALA A 776 -6.68 20.19 -17.35
N ARG A 777 -7.95 19.85 -17.07
CA ARG A 777 -8.88 20.76 -16.38
C ARG A 777 -8.41 21.19 -14.97
N LYS A 778 -7.66 20.34 -14.25
CA LYS A 778 -7.07 20.72 -12.95
C LYS A 778 -5.92 21.72 -13.11
N PHE A 779 -5.18 21.63 -14.21
CA PHE A 779 -4.09 22.57 -14.50
C PHE A 779 -4.60 23.92 -15.00
N GLY A 780 -5.74 23.95 -15.70
CA GLY A 780 -6.42 25.20 -16.06
C GLY A 780 -6.79 26.07 -14.85
N SER A 781 -7.01 25.48 -13.67
CA SER A 781 -7.29 26.23 -12.43
C SER A 781 -6.04 26.74 -11.68
N ILE A 782 -4.82 26.42 -12.16
CA ILE A 782 -3.57 26.80 -11.50
C ILE A 782 -3.13 28.17 -12.02
N GLN A 783 -3.40 29.20 -11.23
CA GLN A 783 -2.95 30.58 -11.47
C GLN A 783 -2.00 31.00 -10.34
N HIS A 784 -0.80 31.48 -10.71
CA HIS A 784 0.22 32.03 -9.81
C HIS A 784 1.20 32.89 -10.64
N PRO A 785 1.74 34.01 -10.14
CA PRO A 785 2.66 34.87 -10.90
C PRO A 785 3.85 34.10 -11.49
N ASN A 786 4.48 33.23 -10.70
CA ASN A 786 5.66 32.45 -11.09
C ASN A 786 5.35 31.09 -11.76
N ILE A 787 4.15 30.89 -12.30
CA ILE A 787 3.77 29.68 -13.05
C ILE A 787 3.17 30.12 -14.39
N LEU A 788 3.56 29.49 -15.50
CA LEU A 788 2.98 29.75 -16.82
C LEU A 788 1.68 28.94 -16.96
N PRO A 789 0.48 29.56 -16.95
CA PRO A 789 -0.79 28.82 -16.94
C PRO A 789 -1.02 28.02 -18.22
N LEU A 790 -1.74 26.91 -18.08
CA LEU A 790 -2.22 26.12 -19.22
C LEU A 790 -3.49 26.77 -19.78
N ARG A 791 -3.40 27.38 -20.96
CA ARG A 791 -4.53 28.07 -21.61
C ARG A 791 -5.49 27.10 -22.30
N GLY A 792 -4.99 25.99 -22.82
CA GLY A 792 -5.84 24.98 -23.45
C GLY A 792 -5.09 23.74 -23.95
N TYR A 793 -5.83 22.84 -24.58
CA TYR A 793 -5.29 21.69 -25.30
C TYR A 793 -6.16 21.36 -26.51
N TYR A 794 -5.56 20.78 -27.54
CA TYR A 794 -6.29 20.29 -28.73
C TYR A 794 -6.21 18.77 -28.80
N TRP A 795 -7.32 18.15 -29.20
CA TRP A 795 -7.48 16.71 -29.32
C TRP A 795 -7.96 16.32 -30.71
N GLY A 796 -7.01 16.05 -31.61
CA GLY A 796 -7.28 15.58 -32.97
C GLY A 796 -7.84 14.15 -33.03
N PRO A 797 -8.39 13.75 -34.19
CA PRO A 797 -8.81 12.37 -34.45
C PRO A 797 -7.66 11.35 -34.41
N ARG A 798 -6.45 11.67 -34.88
CA ARG A 798 -5.30 10.74 -34.90
C ARG A 798 -4.49 10.78 -33.61
N GLU A 799 -3.75 9.71 -33.27
CA GLU A 799 -3.00 9.63 -32.01
C GLU A 799 -1.93 10.72 -31.85
N HIS A 800 -1.18 11.03 -32.92
CA HIS A 800 -0.16 12.08 -32.91
C HIS A 800 -0.73 13.51 -32.85
N GLU A 801 -2.02 13.74 -33.05
CA GLU A 801 -2.61 15.10 -33.15
C GLU A 801 -3.03 15.67 -31.78
N LYS A 802 -2.17 15.61 -30.75
CA LYS A 802 -2.45 16.16 -29.41
C LYS A 802 -1.55 17.35 -29.13
N LEU A 803 -2.14 18.50 -28.79
CA LEU A 803 -1.41 19.74 -28.52
C LEU A 803 -1.71 20.26 -27.11
N VAL A 804 -0.72 20.87 -26.46
CA VAL A 804 -0.82 21.59 -25.18
C VAL A 804 -0.47 23.05 -25.44
N ILE A 805 -1.27 24.00 -24.93
CA ILE A 805 -1.23 25.41 -25.32
C ILE A 805 -1.05 26.32 -24.10
N SER A 806 -0.03 27.17 -24.12
CA SER A 806 0.22 28.25 -23.15
C SER A 806 0.63 29.54 -23.88
N ASP A 807 0.80 30.64 -23.16
CA ASP A 807 1.34 31.86 -23.75
C ASP A 807 2.82 31.71 -24.11
N TYR A 808 3.28 32.46 -25.12
CA TYR A 808 4.69 32.55 -25.49
C TYR A 808 5.39 33.70 -24.74
N LEU A 809 6.53 33.41 -24.13
CA LEU A 809 7.36 34.39 -23.42
C LEU A 809 8.61 34.74 -24.22
N SER A 810 8.83 36.03 -24.46
CA SER A 810 9.82 36.50 -25.46
C SER A 810 11.27 36.59 -24.95
N PHE A 811 11.51 36.50 -23.63
CA PHE A 811 12.83 36.69 -23.02
C PHE A 811 13.66 35.40 -22.87
N GLY A 812 13.15 34.27 -23.37
CA GLY A 812 13.84 32.97 -23.36
C GLY A 812 13.75 32.23 -22.02
N SER A 813 14.57 31.19 -21.88
CA SER A 813 14.73 30.42 -20.66
C SER A 813 15.95 30.86 -19.84
N LEU A 814 15.99 30.49 -18.56
CA LEU A 814 17.16 30.67 -17.71
C LEU A 814 18.41 29.99 -18.31
N SER A 815 18.25 28.82 -18.92
CA SER A 815 19.34 28.08 -19.58
C SER A 815 19.97 28.89 -20.71
N ASP A 816 19.17 29.57 -21.53
CA ASP A 816 19.66 30.41 -22.62
C ASP A 816 20.51 31.58 -22.06
N ARG A 817 20.04 32.20 -20.97
CA ARG A 817 20.68 33.37 -20.34
C ARG A 817 21.97 33.05 -19.57
N LEU A 818 22.14 31.81 -19.10
CA LEU A 818 23.36 31.36 -18.41
C LEU A 818 24.41 30.83 -19.39
N THR A 819 24.01 30.16 -20.47
CA THR A 819 24.95 29.45 -21.37
C THR A 819 25.39 30.26 -22.61
N GLU A 820 24.65 31.30 -23.03
CA GLU A 820 24.98 32.09 -24.24
C GLU A 820 26.15 33.07 -24.02
N ARG A 821 27.38 32.54 -23.88
CA ARG A 821 28.64 33.30 -23.71
C ARG A 821 29.00 34.23 -24.88
N SER A 822 28.29 34.12 -25.99
CA SER A 822 28.46 34.97 -27.18
C SER A 822 27.40 36.08 -27.15
N GLY A 823 27.69 37.21 -26.49
CA GLY A 823 26.76 38.32 -26.24
C GLY A 823 26.20 39.02 -27.48
N ARG A 824 25.33 38.32 -28.23
CA ARG A 824 24.68 38.76 -29.48
C ARG A 824 23.16 38.85 -29.36
N ARG A 825 22.57 38.34 -28.27
CA ARG A 825 21.11 38.32 -28.07
C ARG A 825 20.67 38.90 -26.73
N PHE A 826 21.39 38.61 -25.65
CA PHE A 826 21.06 39.10 -24.30
C PHE A 826 22.31 39.49 -23.50
N PRO A 827 22.21 40.44 -22.54
CA PRO A 827 23.28 40.71 -21.58
C PRO A 827 23.37 39.61 -20.51
N PRO A 828 24.56 39.35 -19.95
CA PRO A 828 24.76 38.45 -18.81
C PRO A 828 23.87 38.84 -17.62
N LEU A 829 23.43 37.84 -16.84
CA LEU A 829 22.64 38.07 -15.63
C LEU A 829 23.55 38.49 -14.47
N GLU A 830 23.25 39.65 -13.89
CA GLU A 830 23.85 40.13 -12.63
C GLU A 830 23.47 39.24 -11.44
N TRP A 831 24.26 39.25 -10.37
CA TRP A 831 23.99 38.47 -9.16
C TRP A 831 22.61 38.73 -8.57
N SER A 832 22.19 40.00 -8.48
CA SER A 832 20.87 40.40 -7.96
C SER A 832 19.71 39.85 -8.80
N GLN A 833 19.89 39.71 -10.11
CA GLN A 833 18.91 39.15 -11.04
C GLN A 833 18.85 37.63 -10.88
N ARG A 834 20.01 36.98 -10.75
CA ARG A 834 20.15 35.54 -10.51
C ARG A 834 19.46 35.08 -9.23
N VAL A 835 19.72 35.75 -8.10
CA VAL A 835 19.06 35.46 -6.81
C VAL A 835 17.55 35.70 -6.92
N ARG A 836 17.10 36.79 -7.55
CA ARG A 836 15.67 37.06 -7.75
C ARG A 836 14.97 35.96 -8.56
N ILE A 837 15.61 35.44 -9.61
CA ILE A 837 15.10 34.31 -10.40
C ILE A 837 14.99 33.06 -9.54
N ALA A 838 15.98 32.77 -8.68
CA ALA A 838 15.92 31.65 -7.74
C ALA A 838 14.73 31.79 -6.75
N VAL A 839 14.52 32.98 -6.18
CA VAL A 839 13.38 33.30 -5.30
C VAL A 839 12.03 33.18 -6.01
N ASP A 840 11.95 33.58 -7.29
CA ASP A 840 10.73 33.39 -8.09
C ASP A 840 10.45 31.90 -8.39
N ILE A 841 11.48 31.08 -8.60
CA ILE A 841 11.34 29.62 -8.71
C ILE A 841 10.85 29.02 -7.39
N THR A 842 11.42 29.40 -6.24
CA THR A 842 10.98 28.84 -4.93
C THR A 842 9.53 29.21 -4.63
N ARG A 843 9.09 30.45 -4.91
CA ARG A 843 7.68 30.85 -4.83
C ARG A 843 6.76 29.97 -5.69
N GLY A 844 7.13 29.73 -6.94
CA GLY A 844 6.38 28.86 -7.86
C GLY A 844 6.28 27.41 -7.39
N LEU A 845 7.40 26.82 -6.93
CA LEU A 845 7.45 25.47 -6.39
C LEU A 845 6.69 25.34 -5.06
N SER A 846 6.84 26.32 -4.16
CA SER A 846 6.16 26.40 -2.88
C SER A 846 4.64 26.41 -3.05
N TYR A 847 4.12 27.17 -4.02
CA TYR A 847 2.70 27.15 -4.38
C TYR A 847 2.22 25.76 -4.86
N LEU A 848 2.99 25.09 -5.72
CA LEU A 848 2.65 23.74 -6.21
C LEU A 848 2.71 22.69 -5.08
N HIS A 849 3.75 22.71 -4.26
CA HIS A 849 4.02 21.75 -3.20
C HIS A 849 3.07 21.89 -2.02
N THR A 850 2.79 23.11 -1.57
CA THR A 850 1.97 23.34 -0.37
C THR A 850 0.46 23.32 -0.66
N LYS A 851 -0.01 24.15 -1.61
CA LYS A 851 -1.44 24.35 -1.89
C LYS A 851 -2.03 23.19 -2.68
N HIS A 852 -1.28 22.62 -3.62
CA HIS A 852 -1.77 21.59 -4.53
C HIS A 852 -1.18 20.19 -4.28
N LYS A 853 -0.13 20.06 -3.44
CA LYS A 853 0.63 18.81 -3.25
C LYS A 853 1.08 18.19 -4.58
N LEU A 854 1.42 19.03 -5.54
CA LEU A 854 1.84 18.66 -6.89
C LEU A 854 3.35 18.82 -7.07
N PRO A 855 4.08 17.78 -7.49
CA PRO A 855 5.43 17.97 -8.00
C PRO A 855 5.37 18.64 -9.38
N HIS A 856 6.28 19.59 -9.60
CA HIS A 856 6.60 20.12 -10.93
C HIS A 856 7.07 18.98 -11.82
N GLY A 857 8.05 18.22 -11.35
CA GLY A 857 8.48 16.92 -11.85
C GLY A 857 9.25 16.90 -13.16
N ASN A 858 9.28 18.02 -13.89
CA ASN A 858 10.10 18.25 -15.08
C ASN A 858 10.89 19.57 -14.90
N LEU A 859 11.43 19.80 -13.69
CA LEU A 859 12.15 21.03 -13.35
C LEU A 859 13.58 20.99 -13.90
N LYS A 860 13.99 22.08 -14.57
CA LYS A 860 15.31 22.30 -15.19
C LYS A 860 15.40 23.75 -15.68
N ALA A 861 16.59 24.31 -15.87
CA ALA A 861 16.75 25.72 -16.28
C ALA A 861 16.09 26.06 -17.64
N SER A 862 15.98 25.09 -18.56
CA SER A 862 15.27 25.28 -19.85
C SER A 862 13.74 25.35 -19.73
N ASN A 863 13.16 24.97 -18.58
CA ASN A 863 11.73 25.08 -18.28
C ASN A 863 11.39 26.26 -17.36
N VAL A 864 12.40 26.98 -16.87
CA VAL A 864 12.25 28.27 -16.19
C VAL A 864 12.28 29.35 -17.28
N LEU A 865 11.10 29.89 -17.62
CA LEU A 865 10.96 30.92 -18.65
C LEU A 865 10.94 32.30 -18.00
N LEU A 866 11.54 33.29 -18.65
CA LEU A 866 11.62 34.66 -18.14
C LEU A 866 10.57 35.54 -18.81
N ASP A 867 9.95 36.41 -18.01
CA ASP A 867 8.89 37.32 -18.46
C ASP A 867 9.22 38.79 -18.11
N GLY A 868 8.88 39.68 -19.03
CA GLY A 868 9.13 41.12 -18.95
C GLY A 868 10.62 41.52 -18.92
N SER A 869 10.85 42.84 -18.93
CA SER A 869 12.16 43.44 -18.70
C SER A 869 12.68 43.24 -17.27
N SER A 870 11.78 42.95 -16.33
CA SER A 870 12.09 42.62 -14.92
C SER A 870 12.59 41.18 -14.71
N LEU A 871 12.56 40.33 -15.76
CA LEU A 871 13.02 38.95 -15.76
C LEU A 871 12.34 38.07 -14.69
N VAL A 872 11.01 38.22 -14.54
CA VAL A 872 10.22 37.41 -13.60
C VAL A 872 10.25 35.96 -14.06
N ALA A 873 10.65 35.04 -13.17
CA ALA A 873 10.73 33.64 -13.51
C ALA A 873 9.35 32.96 -13.43
N ARG A 874 8.99 32.22 -14.49
CA ARG A 874 7.75 31.46 -14.60
C ARG A 874 8.05 30.00 -14.93
N LEU A 875 7.52 29.09 -14.10
CA LEU A 875 7.66 27.65 -14.28
C LEU A 875 6.72 27.14 -15.38
N SER A 876 7.29 26.47 -16.38
CA SER A 876 6.59 25.86 -17.51
C SER A 876 6.73 24.33 -17.50
N ASP A 877 5.93 23.61 -18.29
CA ASP A 877 5.95 22.12 -18.33
C ASP A 877 5.63 21.44 -16.98
N TYR A 878 5.10 22.16 -16.00
CA TYR A 878 4.82 21.65 -14.66
C TYR A 878 3.79 20.51 -14.69
N SER A 879 4.02 19.49 -13.88
CA SER A 879 3.17 18.30 -13.71
C SER A 879 2.79 17.58 -15.02
N ILE A 880 3.50 17.80 -16.13
CA ILE A 880 3.18 17.26 -17.46
C ILE A 880 3.09 15.72 -17.46
N HIS A 881 3.87 15.04 -16.60
CA HIS A 881 3.78 13.60 -16.33
C HIS A 881 2.35 13.10 -15.98
N ARG A 882 1.46 13.95 -15.43
CA ARG A 882 0.06 13.57 -15.16
C ARG A 882 -0.79 13.47 -16.43
N LEU A 883 -0.39 14.09 -17.53
CA LEU A 883 -0.98 13.97 -18.85
C LEU A 883 -0.41 12.78 -19.65
N MET A 884 0.74 12.25 -19.24
CA MET A 884 1.50 11.22 -19.96
C MET A 884 1.24 9.79 -19.46
N THR A 885 1.47 8.81 -20.33
CA THR A 885 1.55 7.39 -19.97
C THR A 885 2.74 7.14 -19.01
N PRO A 886 2.77 6.00 -18.30
CA PRO A 886 3.93 5.61 -17.50
C PRO A 886 5.23 5.57 -18.32
N ALA A 887 5.17 5.13 -19.58
CA ALA A 887 6.30 5.14 -20.51
C ALA A 887 6.78 6.57 -20.84
N GLY A 888 5.86 7.50 -21.10
CA GLY A 888 6.21 8.92 -21.28
C GLY A 888 6.85 9.54 -20.03
N THR A 889 6.37 9.17 -18.84
CA THR A 889 6.95 9.61 -17.56
C THR A 889 8.35 9.03 -17.32
N ALA A 890 8.57 7.75 -17.63
CA ALA A 890 9.90 7.14 -17.53
C ALA A 890 10.90 7.79 -18.51
N ASN A 891 10.48 8.05 -19.75
CA ASN A 891 11.30 8.76 -20.74
C ASN A 891 11.64 10.20 -20.32
N GLN A 892 10.72 10.90 -19.64
CA GLN A 892 11.00 12.21 -19.04
C GLN A 892 12.14 12.14 -18.01
N ILE A 893 12.07 11.16 -17.11
CA ILE A 893 13.03 11.03 -16.00
C ILE A 893 14.39 10.54 -16.51
N LEU A 894 14.41 9.64 -17.50
CA LEU A 894 15.65 9.25 -18.19
C LEU A 894 16.32 10.46 -18.85
N ASN A 895 15.54 11.31 -19.54
CA ASN A 895 16.03 12.54 -20.15
C ASN A 895 16.52 13.58 -19.11
N ALA A 896 15.84 13.69 -17.96
CA ALA A 896 16.34 14.50 -16.85
C ALA A 896 17.69 13.99 -16.32
N GLY A 897 17.94 12.68 -16.38
CA GLY A 897 19.22 12.07 -16.00
C GLY A 897 20.34 12.39 -16.98
N ALA A 898 20.06 12.30 -18.29
CA ALA A 898 20.99 12.72 -19.33
C ALA A 898 21.33 14.23 -19.31
N LEU A 899 20.54 15.03 -18.60
CA LEU A 899 20.71 16.48 -18.43
C LEU A 899 21.20 16.89 -17.03
N GLY A 900 21.52 15.94 -16.13
CA GLY A 900 22.04 16.23 -14.78
C GLY A 900 21.00 16.64 -13.72
N TYR A 901 19.71 16.68 -14.03
CA TYR A 901 18.64 17.10 -13.09
C TYR A 901 17.92 15.95 -12.36
N ARG A 902 18.23 14.69 -12.69
CA ARG A 902 17.56 13.52 -12.08
C ARG A 902 18.12 13.23 -10.69
N ALA A 903 17.28 13.45 -9.68
CA ALA A 903 17.55 13.04 -8.30
C ALA A 903 17.93 11.54 -8.21
N PRO A 904 18.96 11.16 -7.42
CA PRO A 904 19.48 9.79 -7.35
C PRO A 904 18.43 8.69 -7.09
N GLU A 905 17.40 8.99 -6.29
CA GLU A 905 16.31 8.05 -6.01
C GLU A 905 15.50 7.69 -7.27
N LEU A 906 15.43 8.60 -8.25
CA LEU A 906 14.71 8.37 -9.51
C LEU A 906 15.53 7.56 -10.53
N ALA A 907 16.81 7.30 -10.25
CA ALA A 907 17.64 6.45 -11.10
C ALA A 907 17.36 4.95 -10.91
N HIS A 908 16.99 4.56 -9.69
CA HIS A 908 16.83 3.16 -9.25
C HIS A 908 15.35 2.72 -9.17
N ALA A 909 14.40 3.67 -9.15
CA ALA A 909 12.97 3.38 -9.06
C ALA A 909 12.43 2.67 -10.32
N ARG A 910 11.85 1.46 -10.16
CA ARG A 910 11.29 0.63 -11.25
C ARG A 910 10.13 1.28 -12.03
N LYS A 911 9.35 2.11 -11.37
CA LYS A 911 8.29 2.95 -11.99
C LYS A 911 8.55 4.40 -11.57
N PRO A 912 9.58 5.05 -12.14
CA PRO A 912 10.03 6.33 -11.63
C PRO A 912 8.93 7.35 -11.84
N LYS A 913 8.56 8.05 -10.76
CA LYS A 913 7.49 9.04 -10.73
C LYS A 913 8.01 10.28 -10.03
N PRO A 914 7.75 11.50 -10.56
CA PRO A 914 8.26 12.69 -9.90
C PRO A 914 7.69 12.89 -8.49
N THR A 915 8.52 13.41 -7.59
CA THR A 915 8.20 13.65 -6.17
C THR A 915 8.57 15.08 -5.79
N LEU A 916 8.03 15.57 -4.66
CA LEU A 916 8.36 16.91 -4.16
C LEU A 916 9.87 17.02 -3.85
N LYS A 917 10.49 15.98 -3.28
CA LYS A 917 11.94 15.93 -2.96
C LYS A 917 12.83 15.83 -4.20
N ALA A 918 12.33 15.28 -5.31
CA ALA A 918 13.03 15.32 -6.60
C ALA A 918 13.03 16.72 -7.23
N ASP A 919 11.96 17.51 -7.01
CA ASP A 919 11.98 18.94 -7.39
C ASP A 919 13.00 19.74 -6.57
N ILE A 920 13.17 19.44 -5.26
CA ILE A 920 14.21 20.09 -4.43
C ILE A 920 15.60 19.80 -4.99
N TYR A 921 15.89 18.54 -5.35
CA TYR A 921 17.16 18.18 -5.97
C TYR A 921 17.39 18.93 -7.29
N ALA A 922 16.40 18.89 -8.20
CA ALA A 922 16.50 19.59 -9.48
C ALA A 922 16.62 21.12 -9.30
N PHE A 923 16.06 21.69 -8.23
CA PHE A 923 16.26 23.09 -7.86
C PHE A 923 17.68 23.36 -7.34
N GLY A 924 18.24 22.47 -6.51
CA GLY A 924 19.64 22.54 -6.09
C GLY A 924 20.61 22.53 -7.27
N VAL A 925 20.34 21.70 -8.29
CA VAL A 925 21.09 21.71 -9.55
C VAL A 925 20.96 23.06 -10.26
N ILE A 926 19.75 23.65 -10.35
CA ILE A 926 19.57 24.99 -10.94
C ILE A 926 20.32 26.07 -10.14
N LEU A 927 20.37 25.99 -8.80
CA LEU A 927 21.18 26.91 -7.99
C LEU A 927 22.68 26.79 -8.33
N MET A 928 23.19 25.57 -8.60
CA MET A 928 24.56 25.38 -9.09
C MET A 928 24.77 25.98 -10.48
N GLU A 929 23.83 25.83 -11.42
CA GLU A 929 23.91 26.50 -12.73
C GLU A 929 23.92 28.03 -12.59
N ILE A 930 23.12 28.56 -11.66
CA ILE A 930 23.06 29.99 -11.34
C ILE A 930 24.39 30.51 -10.78
N VAL A 931 25.02 29.79 -9.85
CA VAL A 931 26.29 30.19 -9.22
C VAL A 931 27.48 30.03 -10.19
N THR A 932 27.50 28.96 -10.99
CA THR A 932 28.66 28.57 -11.81
C THR A 932 28.62 29.07 -13.27
N GLY A 933 27.45 29.42 -13.80
CA GLY A 933 27.29 29.78 -15.22
C GLY A 933 27.61 28.63 -16.19
N LYS A 934 27.45 27.38 -15.73
CA LYS A 934 27.62 26.15 -16.50
C LYS A 934 26.31 25.39 -16.58
N GLY A 935 26.09 24.63 -17.66
CA GLY A 935 24.95 23.74 -17.79
C GLY A 935 25.14 22.46 -16.98
N ALA A 936 24.07 21.95 -16.38
CA ALA A 936 24.09 20.72 -15.58
C ALA A 936 24.57 19.47 -16.35
N GLY A 937 24.37 19.44 -17.67
CA GLY A 937 24.82 18.38 -18.58
C GLY A 937 26.15 18.64 -19.31
N ASP A 938 26.88 19.73 -18.98
CA ASP A 938 28.18 20.01 -19.59
C ASP A 938 29.26 19.05 -19.04
N ILE A 939 29.98 18.35 -19.93
CA ILE A 939 31.11 17.49 -19.52
C ILE A 939 32.28 18.39 -19.07
N ILE A 940 32.55 18.43 -17.77
CA ILE A 940 33.62 19.26 -17.19
C ILE A 940 34.97 18.51 -17.29
N SER A 941 35.48 18.41 -18.51
CA SER A 941 36.76 17.73 -18.80
C SER A 941 37.95 18.47 -18.18
N GLY A 942 38.65 17.83 -17.23
CA GLY A 942 39.89 18.35 -16.65
C GLY A 942 40.37 17.62 -15.39
N ASN A 943 39.44 17.15 -14.55
CA ASN A 943 39.76 16.46 -13.29
C ASN A 943 39.41 14.97 -13.38
N SER A 944 40.34 14.10 -12.99
CA SER A 944 40.11 12.64 -12.91
C SER A 944 39.27 12.29 -11.67
N GLY A 945 37.95 12.50 -11.74
CA GLY A 945 37.04 12.14 -10.65
C GLY A 945 35.60 12.66 -10.74
N ALA A 946 35.29 13.64 -11.59
CA ALA A 946 33.94 14.21 -11.73
C ALA A 946 33.35 13.95 -13.12
N VAL A 947 32.08 13.54 -13.18
CA VAL A 947 31.38 13.20 -14.44
C VAL A 947 30.36 14.26 -14.85
N ASP A 948 29.73 14.94 -13.88
CA ASP A 948 28.76 16.02 -14.11
C ASP A 948 29.01 17.27 -13.25
N LEU A 949 28.15 18.29 -13.39
CA LEU A 949 28.22 19.55 -12.64
C LEU A 949 28.17 19.34 -11.12
N THR A 950 27.35 18.40 -10.64
CA THR A 950 27.14 18.19 -9.20
C THR A 950 28.34 17.52 -8.55
N ASP A 951 28.97 16.55 -9.22
CA ASP A 951 30.22 15.93 -8.77
C ASP A 951 31.36 16.95 -8.76
N TRP A 952 31.48 17.79 -9.79
CA TRP A 952 32.53 18.80 -9.89
C TRP A 952 32.43 19.85 -8.79
N VAL A 953 31.22 20.35 -8.50
CA VAL A 953 30.98 21.30 -7.42
C VAL A 953 31.24 20.67 -6.05
N LYS A 954 30.76 19.44 -5.80
CA LYS A 954 31.06 18.69 -4.57
C LYS A 954 32.56 18.52 -4.34
N LEU A 955 33.29 18.13 -5.37
CA LEU A 955 34.74 17.94 -5.31
C LEU A 955 35.44 19.25 -4.90
N LEU A 956 35.19 20.35 -5.61
CA LEU A 956 35.79 21.65 -5.30
C LEU A 956 35.48 22.12 -3.87
N VAL A 957 34.23 21.99 -3.42
CA VAL A 957 33.87 22.39 -2.05
C VAL A 957 34.53 21.48 -1.00
N SER A 958 34.63 20.17 -1.25
CA SER A 958 35.31 19.23 -0.35
C SER A 958 36.82 19.48 -0.21
N GLU A 959 37.45 20.05 -1.24
CA GLU A 959 38.86 20.47 -1.23
C GLU A 959 39.06 21.89 -0.64
N GLY A 960 38.01 22.57 -0.18
CA GLY A 960 38.07 23.97 0.29
C GLY A 960 38.21 25.00 -0.84
N ARG A 961 37.93 24.59 -2.09
CA ARG A 961 38.13 25.36 -3.34
C ARG A 961 36.81 25.82 -3.97
N GLY A 962 35.74 25.92 -3.17
CA GLY A 962 34.39 26.33 -3.60
C GLY A 962 34.36 27.56 -4.52
N PRO A 963 35.07 28.67 -4.19
CA PRO A 963 35.09 29.87 -5.04
C PRO A 963 35.66 29.69 -6.45
N GLU A 964 36.42 28.63 -6.72
CA GLU A 964 36.87 28.31 -8.09
C GLU A 964 35.73 27.85 -9.00
N CYS A 965 34.54 27.54 -8.45
CA CYS A 965 33.38 27.17 -9.24
C CYS A 965 32.59 28.36 -9.80
N TYR A 966 32.80 29.57 -9.27
CA TYR A 966 31.97 30.75 -9.56
C TYR A 966 32.08 31.22 -11.01
N ASP A 967 30.96 31.69 -11.54
CA ASP A 967 30.88 32.27 -12.88
C ASP A 967 31.81 33.49 -12.99
N GLN A 968 32.68 33.49 -14.00
CA GLN A 968 33.59 34.60 -14.29
C GLN A 968 32.84 35.91 -14.60
N ALA A 969 31.58 35.83 -15.04
CA ALA A 969 30.71 36.99 -15.21
C ALA A 969 30.26 37.63 -13.88
N LEU A 970 30.43 36.95 -12.74
CA LEU A 970 30.07 37.43 -11.41
C LEU A 970 31.27 37.93 -10.59
N VAL A 971 32.44 37.31 -10.76
CA VAL A 971 33.66 37.63 -9.99
C VAL A 971 34.52 38.71 -10.68
N GLY A 972 34.25 39.01 -11.96
CA GLY A 972 35.05 39.97 -12.72
C GLY A 972 36.36 39.37 -13.24
N TYR A 973 37.15 40.19 -13.95
CA TYR A 973 38.44 39.77 -14.52
C TYR A 973 39.62 39.91 -13.55
N ASP A 974 39.49 40.72 -12.50
CA ASP A 974 40.51 40.89 -11.45
C ASP A 974 40.26 39.92 -10.30
N ARG A 975 41.28 39.14 -9.94
CA ARG A 975 41.22 38.17 -8.82
C ARG A 975 41.18 38.84 -7.43
N ASP A 976 41.31 40.16 -7.39
CA ASP A 976 41.31 40.97 -6.17
C ASP A 976 39.94 41.59 -5.86
N GLN A 977 38.91 41.32 -6.68
CA GLN A 977 37.51 41.66 -6.34
C GLN A 977 36.91 40.54 -5.48
N GLU A 978 36.42 40.91 -4.29
CA GLU A 978 35.67 39.98 -3.45
C GLU A 978 34.40 39.51 -4.17
N PRO A 979 34.04 38.22 -4.06
CA PRO A 979 32.86 37.69 -4.72
C PRO A 979 31.57 38.33 -4.17
N PRO A 980 30.47 38.38 -4.96
CA PRO A 980 29.22 38.99 -4.53
C PRO A 980 28.69 38.39 -3.21
N GLN A 981 28.35 39.25 -2.26
CA GLN A 981 27.83 38.83 -0.94
C GLN A 981 26.65 37.84 -1.09
N GLY A 982 26.72 36.73 -0.36
CA GLY A 982 25.72 35.66 -0.38
C GLY A 982 25.93 34.56 -1.43
N ILE A 983 26.97 34.62 -2.28
CA ILE A 983 27.22 33.55 -3.26
C ILE A 983 27.61 32.21 -2.59
N ASP A 984 28.38 32.27 -1.50
CA ASP A 984 28.74 31.10 -0.70
C ASP A 984 27.50 30.48 -0.01
N ASP A 985 26.57 31.32 0.47
CA ASP A 985 25.32 30.89 1.12
C ASP A 985 24.40 30.18 0.10
N VAL A 986 24.25 30.75 -1.10
CA VAL A 986 23.48 30.12 -2.20
C VAL A 986 24.14 28.81 -2.65
N LEU A 987 25.47 28.71 -2.66
CA LEU A 987 26.18 27.47 -2.95
C LEU A 987 25.95 26.40 -1.85
N ALA A 988 25.98 26.80 -0.57
CA ALA A 988 25.69 25.92 0.55
C ALA A 988 24.23 25.41 0.52
N LEU A 989 23.28 26.28 0.18
CA LEU A 989 21.87 25.93 -0.02
C LEU A 989 21.68 25.01 -1.24
N ALA A 990 22.43 25.22 -2.32
CA ALA A 990 22.43 24.32 -3.47
C ALA A 990 22.91 22.90 -3.09
N LEU A 991 23.95 22.81 -2.26
CA LEU A 991 24.47 21.55 -1.73
C LEU A 991 23.46 20.86 -0.80
N SER A 992 22.81 21.59 0.11
CA SER A 992 21.79 21.01 1.00
C SER A 992 20.59 20.47 0.22
N CYS A 993 20.22 21.12 -0.89
CA CYS A 993 19.17 20.67 -1.79
C CYS A 993 19.50 19.37 -2.54
N ILE A 994 20.78 18.99 -2.69
CA ILE A 994 21.20 17.76 -3.38
C ILE A 994 21.73 16.64 -2.47
N LEU A 995 21.52 16.75 -1.15
CA LEU A 995 21.76 15.69 -0.17
C LEU A 995 20.88 14.45 -0.39
N GLU A 996 21.01 13.46 0.47
CA GLU A 996 20.12 12.29 0.46
C GLU A 996 18.66 12.68 0.67
N ARG A 997 17.74 11.89 0.10
CA ARG A 997 16.31 12.25 -0.03
C ARG A 997 15.64 12.67 1.30
N SER A 998 16.06 12.07 2.41
CA SER A 998 15.60 12.35 3.78
C SER A 998 16.15 13.66 4.35
N GLU A 999 17.35 14.06 3.96
CA GLU A 999 18.10 15.19 4.51
C GLU A 999 17.85 16.50 3.76
N ARG A 1000 17.47 16.43 2.47
CA ARG A 1000 17.10 17.62 1.69
C ARG A 1000 16.07 18.45 2.45
N PRO A 1001 16.15 19.79 2.45
CA PRO A 1001 15.15 20.65 3.07
C PRO A 1001 13.75 20.53 2.43
N SER A 1002 12.76 21.24 2.97
CA SER A 1002 11.48 21.48 2.30
C SER A 1002 11.57 22.74 1.46
N ILE A 1003 10.76 22.87 0.40
CA ILE A 1003 10.79 24.10 -0.43
C ILE A 1003 10.48 25.37 0.38
N LYS A 1004 9.74 25.26 1.49
CA LYS A 1004 9.46 26.38 2.39
C LYS A 1004 10.72 26.82 3.13
N VAL A 1005 11.53 25.89 3.63
CA VAL A 1005 12.83 26.17 4.26
C VAL A 1005 13.79 26.78 3.23
N VAL A 1006 13.89 26.18 2.04
CA VAL A 1006 14.69 26.73 0.92
C VAL A 1006 14.25 28.13 0.48
N GLN A 1007 12.97 28.48 0.67
CA GLN A 1007 12.43 29.82 0.39
C GLN A 1007 12.65 30.81 1.57
N GLU A 1008 12.89 30.30 2.78
CA GLU A 1008 13.18 31.12 3.97
C GLU A 1008 14.68 31.39 4.11
N ASP A 1009 15.52 30.46 3.63
CA ASP A 1009 16.99 30.57 3.57
C ASP A 1009 17.51 31.42 2.38
N LEU A 1010 16.64 31.78 1.41
CA LEU A 1010 16.97 32.42 0.12
C LEU A 1010 16.26 33.77 -0.12
#